data_AF-Q4KG86-F1
#
_entry.id   AF-Q4KG86-F1
#
_cell.length_a   1.000
_cell.length_b   1.000
_cell.length_c   1.000
_cell.angle_alpha   90.00
_cell.angle_beta   90.00
_cell.angle_gamma   90.00
#
_symmetry.space_group_name_H-M   'P 1'
#
loop_
_entity.id
_entity.type
_entity.pdbx_description
1 polymer ?
#
loop_
_entity_poly.entity_id
_entity_poly.type
_entity_poly.pdbx_seq_one_letter_code
_entity_poly.pdbx_strand_id
1 'polypeptide(L)'
;MWVQTKANEDAAPMSERFTLVLLTHEAKALAQRALRYYSSFACSILVLDSSEKADESLARQFPKVDYRHVPQFSRQDQQGKLTYGVGLVDTPYLAIASDTDFLIADGISAALAFLDAHPDYAVCHGYGLMYSARVLETSYYLRDRKGPEDFAAANGRERIMSFMGHYLSPFNAVTRTDVLRQWYSQLPPAVSTEWLDIGYAFFLLATAKARILPVPFIVREANREALERTARIQALLSSKDAGSLAQHQQFAEFLATLPHNCEGPDAQQMKQLALDSFAALAECLESGRSLKGVMIFRSTWSEVGKDPVRAFGSEQFVEMPFYNQPMFDLLTQIEFLVHAMPAGRLQLNELEGVLLKQEELLRVHSNDTARTLRSRLWEAMALNLFNFTVVKRLAESMRDTDEVEVFRELQEWAARLKALPATDSSALFANTQSGQLFSWLEGRGPKPGQFKSIAHLLGRRAGGPQFQILLLDLDADMIKLQATFDSLMANHCKAFKLVVLTTGDLPAMTTAQDTVHFVKVSQGNYIERLNQLVAQSTAHWVLLMEAGDQLTASGLLRASLELLGAEGIRAVAMDEVQRQADGTLRHVFRPGVNLDLLQSAPNLMARHWLLHREVLLQAGGFNREFARAVELDLVLRLIEDGGLAGLAHLAEPLLICQAAPAGENAEERQVLSRHLANRGYRAQVSSAQPGTYQIDYQHAERPLVSIILPSQDNFAELQRCLVSVLQRTRYQRYEVLIAENHSQNAELDSWLASLERQGERIRVLRSGQRVSTSALHNAACAEAKGEYLLLLSADAEVVNANWIDSLLNQVQRPEIGIVGARLVNERGMTTQAGLILGLNGQLGAAFAGEAKDAPGYMNSLWVEKNYSAVSGVCLMIAKALFEAVGGLDEEHFDQAFADVDLCLKVADAGYLTVLTPQAQVMHPGTLAQDPQALAALKDKWAARFAQDTAYNQNLALTGKGFALGTASRVDWQQLLSN
;
A
#
# COMPACT_ATOMS: atom_id res chain seq x y z
N MET A 1 9.52 48.83 -9.93
CA MET A 1 9.47 50.19 -9.36
C MET A 1 8.63 50.07 -8.10
N TRP A 2 9.28 50.16 -6.94
CA TRP A 2 8.63 49.92 -5.64
C TRP A 2 7.65 51.05 -5.36
N VAL A 3 6.40 50.72 -5.04
CA VAL A 3 5.62 51.61 -4.18
C VAL A 3 6.25 51.44 -2.80
N GLN A 4 7.07 52.40 -2.38
CA GLN A 4 7.22 52.67 -0.95
C GLN A 4 5.81 52.97 -0.46
N THR A 5 5.10 51.97 0.04
CA THR A 5 3.90 52.19 0.82
C THR A 5 4.38 52.96 2.04
N LYS A 6 4.13 54.28 2.06
CA LYS A 6 3.98 54.98 3.33
C LYS A 6 3.07 54.09 4.15
N ALA A 7 3.58 53.51 5.23
CA ALA A 7 2.72 52.94 6.25
C ALA A 7 1.71 54.04 6.56
N ASN A 8 0.42 53.75 6.34
CA ASN A 8 -0.61 54.65 6.79
C ASN A 8 -0.53 54.58 8.32
N GLU A 9 0.18 55.53 8.95
CA GLU A 9 0.44 55.54 10.40
C GLU A 9 -0.87 55.58 11.22
N ASP A 10 -2.01 55.85 10.56
CA ASP A 10 -3.37 55.83 11.12
C ASP A 10 -4.16 54.51 10.92
N ALA A 11 -3.61 53.49 10.26
CA ALA A 11 -4.32 52.22 10.06
C ALA A 11 -4.14 51.26 11.26
N ALA A 12 -5.23 50.64 11.72
CA ALA A 12 -5.19 49.64 12.80
C ALA A 12 -4.22 48.49 12.47
N PRO A 13 -3.61 47.83 13.47
CA PRO A 13 -2.72 46.68 13.28
C PRO A 13 -3.36 45.58 12.43
N MET A 14 -2.56 44.87 11.63
CA MET A 14 -3.07 43.77 10.77
C MET A 14 -3.82 42.69 11.56
N SER A 15 -3.46 42.44 12.83
CA SER A 15 -4.16 41.53 13.75
C SER A 15 -5.59 41.93 14.09
N GLU A 16 -5.91 43.22 14.03
CA GLU A 16 -7.26 43.74 14.25
C GLU A 16 -8.07 43.85 12.95
N ARG A 17 -7.38 43.75 11.80
CA ARG A 17 -7.96 43.96 10.47
C ARG A 17 -8.18 42.68 9.69
N PHE A 18 -7.38 41.66 9.93
CA PHE A 18 -7.34 40.45 9.13
C PHE A 18 -7.20 39.18 9.98
N THR A 19 -8.02 38.19 9.65
CA THR A 19 -7.91 36.83 10.21
C THR A 19 -7.61 35.83 9.11
N LEU A 20 -6.55 35.04 9.31
CA LEU A 20 -6.27 33.85 8.51
C LEU A 20 -7.02 32.65 9.10
N VAL A 21 -7.92 32.05 8.32
CA VAL A 21 -8.62 30.82 8.70
C VAL A 21 -7.89 29.63 8.08
N LEU A 22 -7.22 28.84 8.91
CA LEU A 22 -6.48 27.64 8.50
C LEU A 22 -7.33 26.39 8.69
N LEU A 23 -7.54 25.63 7.61
CA LEU A 23 -8.26 24.36 7.63
C LEU A 23 -7.29 23.19 7.75
N THR A 24 -7.54 22.28 8.70
CA THR A 24 -6.79 21.02 8.82
C THR A 24 -7.70 19.83 9.18
N HIS A 25 -7.32 18.63 8.73
CA HIS A 25 -8.02 17.36 9.01
C HIS A 25 -7.04 16.19 8.86
N GLU A 26 -6.80 15.45 9.94
CA GLU A 26 -5.88 14.29 10.01
C GLU A 26 -4.46 14.61 9.49
N ALA A 27 -4.01 15.86 9.67
CA ALA A 27 -2.85 16.43 8.98
C ALA A 27 -1.93 17.23 9.92
N LYS A 28 -1.67 16.68 11.12
CA LYS A 28 -0.85 17.28 12.17
C LYS A 28 0.48 17.90 11.68
N ALA A 29 1.27 17.14 10.92
CA ALA A 29 2.58 17.61 10.46
C ALA A 29 2.47 18.79 9.48
N LEU A 30 1.47 18.78 8.60
CA LEU A 30 1.17 19.89 7.68
C LEU A 30 0.73 21.13 8.46
N ALA A 31 -0.19 20.98 9.42
CA ALA A 31 -0.66 22.08 10.27
C ALA A 31 0.49 22.73 11.06
N GLN A 32 1.39 21.93 11.65
CA GLN A 32 2.58 22.45 12.35
C GLN A 32 3.50 23.25 11.43
N ARG A 33 3.75 22.76 10.20
CA ARG A 33 4.58 23.46 9.21
C ARG A 33 3.93 24.76 8.76
N ALA A 34 2.62 24.74 8.46
CA ALA A 34 1.86 25.92 8.08
C ALA A 34 1.86 26.97 9.20
N LEU A 35 1.57 26.58 10.44
CA LEU A 35 1.59 27.51 11.58
C LEU A 35 2.99 28.05 11.87
N ARG A 36 4.05 27.27 11.64
CA ARG A 36 5.42 27.77 11.74
C ARG A 36 5.69 28.86 10.71
N TYR A 37 5.27 28.66 9.47
CA TYR A 37 5.37 29.68 8.42
C TYR A 37 4.55 30.93 8.78
N TYR A 38 3.30 30.77 9.23
CA TYR A 38 2.43 31.88 9.56
C TYR A 38 2.76 32.57 10.90
N SER A 39 3.61 31.98 11.74
CA SER A 39 3.95 32.54 13.06
C SER A 39 4.66 33.90 13.00
N SER A 40 5.26 34.25 11.85
CA SER A 40 5.84 35.58 11.61
C SER A 40 4.82 36.61 11.12
N PHE A 41 3.59 36.21 10.80
CA PHE A 41 2.57 37.11 10.30
C PHE A 41 1.95 37.86 11.47
N ALA A 42 1.90 39.19 11.38
CA ALA A 42 1.28 40.03 12.40
C ALA A 42 -0.26 40.05 12.29
N CYS A 43 -0.88 38.87 12.16
CA CYS A 43 -2.32 38.71 11.97
C CYS A 43 -2.96 37.75 12.98
N SER A 44 -4.30 37.80 13.07
CA SER A 44 -5.05 36.80 13.84
C SER A 44 -5.12 35.49 13.04
N ILE A 45 -4.91 34.35 13.69
CA ILE A 45 -4.95 33.03 13.04
C ILE A 45 -5.98 32.17 13.77
N LEU A 46 -6.98 31.71 13.03
CA LEU A 46 -8.01 30.77 13.48
C LEU A 46 -7.75 29.41 12.82
N VAL A 47 -7.50 28.37 13.61
CA VAL A 47 -7.36 26.99 13.13
C VAL A 47 -8.64 26.23 13.35
N LEU A 48 -9.18 25.65 12.29
CA LEU A 48 -10.31 24.74 12.34
C LEU A 48 -9.81 23.32 12.10
N ASP A 49 -9.65 22.58 13.19
CA ASP A 49 -9.18 21.21 13.17
C ASP A 49 -10.36 20.25 13.26
N SER A 50 -10.67 19.59 12.15
CA SER A 50 -11.77 18.62 12.08
C SER A 50 -11.26 17.17 12.13
N SER A 51 -10.07 16.94 12.68
CA SER A 51 -9.54 15.60 12.96
C SER A 51 -10.37 14.93 14.05
N GLU A 52 -10.38 13.60 14.10
CA GLU A 52 -11.08 12.84 15.14
C GLU A 52 -10.53 13.15 16.54
N LYS A 53 -9.22 13.42 16.62
CA LYS A 53 -8.51 13.75 17.87
C LYS A 53 -7.90 15.14 17.80
N ALA A 54 -8.08 15.91 18.87
CA ALA A 54 -7.44 17.21 19.02
C ALA A 54 -5.91 17.07 19.11
N ASP A 55 -5.18 18.07 18.60
CA ASP A 55 -3.74 18.20 18.79
C ASP A 55 -3.40 19.29 19.81
N GLU A 56 -3.38 18.90 21.09
CA GLU A 56 -2.99 19.77 22.20
C GLU A 56 -1.56 20.32 22.08
N SER A 57 -0.71 19.75 21.22
CA SER A 57 0.63 20.30 20.99
C SER A 57 0.60 21.59 20.18
N LEU A 58 -0.38 21.76 19.28
CA LEU A 58 -0.52 22.99 18.48
C LEU A 58 -0.81 24.20 19.36
N ALA A 59 -1.81 24.09 20.24
CA ALA A 59 -2.17 25.16 21.17
C ALA A 59 -1.01 25.55 22.11
N ARG A 60 -0.21 24.56 22.53
CA ARG A 60 0.97 24.81 23.39
C ARG A 60 2.12 25.47 22.65
N GLN A 61 2.37 25.07 21.40
CA GLN A 61 3.49 25.61 20.59
C GLN A 61 3.16 26.99 20.01
N PHE A 62 1.88 27.26 19.73
CA PHE A 62 1.42 28.48 19.10
C PHE A 62 0.34 29.16 19.96
N PRO A 63 0.69 29.72 21.14
CA PRO A 63 -0.28 30.25 22.11
C PRO A 63 -1.05 31.49 21.61
N LYS A 64 -0.63 32.10 20.49
CA LYS A 64 -1.30 33.24 19.85
C LYS A 64 -2.32 32.81 18.78
N VAL A 65 -2.44 31.52 18.51
CA VAL A 65 -3.37 30.96 17.52
C VAL A 65 -4.66 30.56 18.23
N ASP A 66 -5.80 30.97 17.68
CA ASP A 66 -7.10 30.48 18.13
C ASP A 66 -7.34 29.08 17.53
N TYR A 67 -7.06 28.04 18.32
CA TYR A 67 -7.22 26.66 17.89
C TYR A 67 -8.60 26.12 18.29
N ARG A 68 -9.40 25.71 17.30
CA ARG A 68 -10.73 25.11 17.50
C ARG A 68 -10.75 23.68 16.99
N HIS A 69 -10.88 22.72 17.91
CA HIS A 69 -11.17 21.33 17.58
C HIS A 69 -12.67 21.16 17.32
N VAL A 70 -13.01 20.77 16.09
CA VAL A 70 -14.38 20.71 15.55
C VAL A 70 -14.67 19.35 14.87
N PRO A 71 -14.59 18.23 15.61
CA PRO A 71 -14.74 16.88 15.06
C PRO A 71 -16.14 16.57 14.51
N GLN A 72 -17.14 17.39 14.84
CA GLN A 72 -18.50 17.27 14.31
C GLN A 72 -18.59 17.51 12.81
N PHE A 73 -17.62 18.22 12.21
CA PHE A 73 -17.58 18.45 10.76
C PHE A 73 -16.67 17.40 10.13
N SER A 74 -17.27 16.38 9.51
CA SER A 74 -16.49 15.35 8.82
C SER A 74 -15.63 15.95 7.68
N ARG A 75 -14.68 15.18 7.13
CA ARG A 75 -13.93 15.60 5.92
C ARG A 75 -14.85 16.05 4.77
N GLN A 76 -16.02 15.43 4.66
CA GLN A 76 -17.01 15.71 3.61
C GLN A 76 -17.89 16.94 3.93
N ASP A 77 -17.99 17.34 5.19
CA ASP A 77 -18.75 18.52 5.62
C ASP A 77 -17.89 19.79 5.63
N GLN A 78 -17.32 20.13 4.48
CA GLN A 78 -16.56 21.38 4.31
C GLN A 78 -17.46 22.60 4.47
N GLN A 79 -18.71 22.50 4.05
CA GLN A 79 -19.69 23.58 4.18
C GLN A 79 -19.91 23.95 5.65
N GLY A 80 -20.27 22.99 6.50
CA GLY A 80 -20.52 23.23 7.92
C GLY A 80 -19.30 23.80 8.64
N LYS A 81 -18.11 23.25 8.34
CA LYS A 81 -16.84 23.73 8.88
C LYS A 81 -16.56 25.18 8.53
N LEU A 82 -16.74 25.57 7.27
CA LEU A 82 -16.49 26.91 6.79
C LEU A 82 -17.53 27.91 7.32
N THR A 83 -18.82 27.54 7.33
CA THR A 83 -19.88 28.36 7.92
C THR A 83 -19.60 28.65 9.39
N TYR A 84 -19.21 27.64 10.17
CA TYR A 84 -18.81 27.81 11.57
C TYR A 84 -17.60 28.74 11.70
N GLY A 85 -16.54 28.48 10.93
CA GLY A 85 -15.30 29.25 10.96
C GLY A 85 -15.48 30.72 10.65
N VAL A 86 -16.15 31.03 9.54
CA VAL A 86 -16.44 32.42 9.10
C VAL A 86 -17.34 33.14 10.10
N GLY A 87 -18.22 32.42 10.80
CA GLY A 87 -19.01 32.96 11.89
C GLY A 87 -18.17 33.52 13.05
N LEU A 88 -17.02 32.91 13.35
CA LEU A 88 -16.14 33.28 14.47
C LEU A 88 -15.22 34.49 14.18
N VAL A 89 -15.12 34.93 12.93
CA VAL A 89 -14.13 35.96 12.54
C VAL A 89 -14.68 37.37 12.76
N ASP A 90 -14.12 38.12 13.69
CA ASP A 90 -14.57 39.49 13.99
C ASP A 90 -13.82 40.59 13.22
N THR A 91 -12.70 40.24 12.58
CA THR A 91 -11.93 41.20 11.78
C THR A 91 -12.66 41.56 10.48
N PRO A 92 -12.53 42.80 9.97
CA PRO A 92 -13.17 43.24 8.72
C PRO A 92 -12.83 42.41 7.48
N TYR A 93 -11.65 41.80 7.45
CA TYR A 93 -11.19 40.96 6.35
C TYR A 93 -10.76 39.58 6.84
N LEU A 94 -10.83 38.59 5.95
CA LEU A 94 -10.29 37.27 6.19
C LEU A 94 -9.80 36.60 4.90
N ALA A 95 -8.95 35.60 5.03
CA ALA A 95 -8.64 34.66 3.95
C ALA A 95 -8.64 33.23 4.50
N ILE A 96 -8.99 32.27 3.64
CA ILE A 96 -8.99 30.85 3.99
C ILE A 96 -7.76 30.20 3.37
N ALA A 97 -7.07 29.35 4.12
CA ALA A 97 -5.94 28.55 3.63
C ALA A 97 -6.08 27.09 4.07
N SER A 98 -5.58 26.18 3.24
CA SER A 98 -5.32 24.80 3.70
C SER A 98 -3.97 24.72 4.41
N ASP A 99 -3.76 23.67 5.20
CA ASP A 99 -2.47 23.35 5.83
C ASP A 99 -1.33 22.98 4.85
N THR A 100 -1.62 22.96 3.54
CA THR A 100 -0.63 22.77 2.46
C THR A 100 -0.25 24.07 1.73
N ASP A 101 -1.00 25.16 1.96
CA ASP A 101 -0.85 26.44 1.28
C ASP A 101 0.07 27.39 2.06
N PHE A 102 0.92 28.12 1.34
CA PHE A 102 1.72 29.22 1.87
C PHE A 102 1.25 30.54 1.25
N LEU A 103 0.40 31.29 1.96
CA LEU A 103 -0.02 32.64 1.55
C LEU A 103 1.09 33.65 1.84
N ILE A 104 1.33 34.57 0.90
CA ILE A 104 2.47 35.49 0.97
C ILE A 104 2.08 36.77 1.71
N ALA A 105 2.80 37.13 2.78
CA ALA A 105 2.51 38.27 3.66
C ALA A 105 2.40 39.61 2.90
N ASP A 106 3.34 39.87 1.98
CA ASP A 106 3.33 41.09 1.17
C ASP A 106 2.13 41.15 0.23
N GLY A 107 1.74 40.01 -0.35
CA GLY A 107 0.56 39.89 -1.19
C GLY A 107 -0.74 40.16 -0.42
N ILE A 108 -0.86 39.61 0.80
CA ILE A 108 -1.99 39.88 1.70
C ILE A 108 -2.01 41.37 2.08
N SER A 109 -0.87 41.94 2.45
CA SER A 109 -0.77 43.35 2.84
C SER A 109 -1.17 44.29 1.70
N ALA A 110 -0.75 43.99 0.47
CA ALA A 110 -1.15 44.74 -0.72
C ALA A 110 -2.66 44.62 -0.99
N ALA A 111 -3.24 43.42 -0.81
CA ALA A 111 -4.67 43.20 -0.96
C ALA A 111 -5.50 43.97 0.09
N LEU A 112 -5.06 43.97 1.35
CA LEU A 112 -5.69 44.73 2.43
C LEU A 112 -5.63 46.24 2.18
N ALA A 113 -4.47 46.76 1.77
CA ALA A 113 -4.31 48.18 1.43
C ALA A 113 -5.22 48.58 0.25
N PHE A 114 -5.36 47.71 -0.74
CA PHE A 114 -6.27 47.94 -1.86
C PHE A 114 -7.73 47.97 -1.40
N LEU A 115 -8.18 47.00 -0.62
CA LEU A 115 -9.58 46.92 -0.17
C LEU A 115 -9.96 48.07 0.76
N ASP A 116 -9.06 48.56 1.60
CA ASP A 116 -9.30 49.76 2.41
C ASP A 116 -9.55 51.00 1.55
N ALA A 117 -8.76 51.16 0.48
CA ALA A 117 -8.88 52.29 -0.42
C ALA A 117 -10.11 52.20 -1.34
N HIS A 118 -10.73 51.02 -1.47
CA HIS A 118 -11.82 50.76 -2.40
C HIS A 118 -13.01 50.03 -1.72
N PRO A 119 -13.92 50.77 -1.07
CA PRO A 119 -15.08 50.20 -0.37
C PRO A 119 -16.03 49.35 -1.23
N ASP A 120 -16.09 49.59 -2.54
CA ASP A 120 -16.94 48.88 -3.51
C ASP A 120 -16.34 47.55 -4.00
N TYR A 121 -15.11 47.22 -3.58
CA TYR A 121 -14.48 45.93 -3.80
C TYR A 121 -14.61 45.06 -2.55
N ALA A 122 -14.98 43.79 -2.74
CA ALA A 122 -15.09 42.84 -1.63
C ALA A 122 -13.96 41.82 -1.60
N VAL A 123 -13.24 41.63 -2.71
CA VAL A 123 -12.26 40.55 -2.89
C VAL A 123 -11.01 41.09 -3.56
N CYS A 124 -9.85 40.76 -3.00
CA CYS A 124 -8.56 41.09 -3.59
C CYS A 124 -7.53 39.98 -3.34
N HIS A 125 -6.81 39.58 -4.39
CA HIS A 125 -5.71 38.62 -4.31
C HIS A 125 -4.67 38.87 -5.40
N GLY A 126 -3.74 37.94 -5.62
CA GLY A 126 -2.77 37.98 -6.71
C GLY A 126 -2.49 36.59 -7.28
N TYR A 127 -1.34 36.43 -7.94
CA TYR A 127 -1.00 35.21 -8.67
C TYR A 127 -0.28 34.18 -7.80
N GLY A 128 -0.53 32.90 -8.07
CA GLY A 128 0.04 31.76 -7.34
C GLY A 128 0.94 30.85 -8.15
N LEU A 129 1.80 30.13 -7.43
CA LEU A 129 2.58 28.99 -7.91
C LEU A 129 2.06 27.70 -7.29
N MET A 130 2.38 26.58 -7.94
CA MET A 130 2.31 25.26 -7.30
C MET A 130 3.72 24.70 -7.06
N TYR A 131 3.89 23.86 -6.04
CA TYR A 131 5.14 23.16 -5.75
C TYR A 131 4.91 21.66 -5.52
N SER A 132 5.85 20.82 -5.93
CA SER A 132 5.89 19.39 -5.60
C SER A 132 7.23 19.08 -4.98
N ALA A 133 7.22 18.65 -3.71
CA ALA A 133 8.42 18.36 -2.96
C ALA A 133 8.77 16.88 -3.00
N ARG A 134 10.06 16.61 -3.18
CA ARG A 134 10.74 15.31 -3.04
C ARG A 134 11.71 15.41 -1.85
N VAL A 135 12.65 14.48 -1.72
CA VAL A 135 13.60 14.43 -0.58
C VAL A 135 14.43 15.72 -0.46
N LEU A 136 15.19 16.09 -1.51
CA LEU A 136 16.05 17.29 -1.54
C LEU A 136 15.73 18.24 -2.71
N GLU A 137 14.70 17.94 -3.50
CA GLU A 137 14.27 18.72 -4.65
C GLU A 137 12.84 19.23 -4.45
N THR A 138 12.59 20.48 -4.84
CA THR A 138 11.24 21.03 -5.01
C THR A 138 11.05 21.49 -6.44
N SER A 139 10.04 20.95 -7.13
CA SER A 139 9.64 21.37 -8.47
C SER A 139 8.52 22.41 -8.40
N TYR A 140 8.68 23.54 -9.08
CA TYR A 140 7.68 24.60 -9.14
C TYR A 140 6.96 24.60 -10.48
N TYR A 141 5.64 24.80 -10.43
CA TYR A 141 4.76 24.84 -11.59
C TYR A 141 3.99 26.16 -11.61
N LEU A 142 3.77 26.68 -12.83
CA LEU A 142 2.82 27.75 -13.05
C LEU A 142 1.44 27.24 -12.63
N ARG A 143 0.74 28.02 -11.80
CA ARG A 143 -0.67 27.78 -11.49
C ARG A 143 -1.54 28.66 -12.36
N ASP A 144 -1.32 29.97 -12.23
CA ASP A 144 -2.18 31.00 -12.79
C ASP A 144 -1.53 31.63 -14.02
N ARG A 145 -2.32 31.87 -15.06
CA ARG A 145 -1.94 32.68 -16.22
C ARG A 145 -2.43 34.10 -16.06
N LYS A 146 -1.67 35.05 -16.60
CA LYS A 146 -2.05 36.46 -16.61
C LYS A 146 -3.30 36.68 -17.46
N GLY A 147 -4.25 37.46 -16.93
CA GLY A 147 -5.53 37.76 -17.57
C GLY A 147 -6.06 39.13 -17.15
N PRO A 148 -7.37 39.40 -17.29
CA PRO A 148 -7.99 40.59 -16.73
C PRO A 148 -7.75 40.67 -15.21
N GLU A 149 -7.25 41.81 -14.74
CA GLU A 149 -6.87 42.01 -13.33
C GLU A 149 -7.90 42.84 -12.56
N ASP A 150 -8.85 43.47 -13.26
CA ASP A 150 -9.83 44.38 -12.67
C ASP A 150 -11.24 44.04 -13.11
N PHE A 151 -12.06 43.55 -12.17
CA PHE A 151 -13.46 43.20 -12.42
C PHE A 151 -14.35 44.29 -11.82
N ALA A 152 -14.25 45.48 -12.41
CA ALA A 152 -14.79 46.72 -11.87
C ALA A 152 -16.07 47.24 -12.56
N ALA A 153 -16.58 46.50 -13.55
CA ALA A 153 -17.79 46.88 -14.30
C ALA A 153 -18.95 47.18 -13.35
N ALA A 154 -19.77 48.20 -13.65
CA ALA A 154 -20.89 48.57 -12.79
C ALA A 154 -21.95 47.46 -12.71
N ASN A 155 -22.23 46.80 -13.83
CA ASN A 155 -23.19 45.70 -13.92
C ASN A 155 -22.55 44.35 -13.49
N GLY A 156 -23.18 43.66 -12.54
CA GLY A 156 -22.74 42.34 -12.07
C GLY A 156 -22.67 41.26 -13.15
N ARG A 157 -23.55 41.32 -14.16
CA ARG A 157 -23.56 40.36 -15.29
C ARG A 157 -22.22 40.35 -16.03
N GLU A 158 -21.67 41.53 -16.31
CA GLU A 158 -20.40 41.66 -17.02
C GLU A 158 -19.23 41.16 -16.17
N ARG A 159 -19.24 41.45 -14.85
CA ARG A 159 -18.23 40.95 -13.92
C ARG A 159 -18.21 39.42 -13.86
N ILE A 160 -19.38 38.80 -13.70
CA ILE A 160 -19.54 37.33 -13.63
C ILE A 160 -18.99 36.68 -14.89
N MET A 161 -19.46 37.10 -16.08
CA MET A 161 -19.04 36.48 -17.33
C MET A 161 -17.54 36.68 -17.62
N SER A 162 -17.02 37.88 -17.34
CA SER A 162 -15.59 38.17 -17.53
C SER A 162 -14.71 37.29 -16.66
N PHE A 163 -15.05 37.15 -15.37
CA PHE A 163 -14.26 36.35 -14.43
C PHE A 163 -14.41 34.85 -14.68
N MET A 164 -15.61 34.35 -14.95
CA MET A 164 -15.79 32.91 -15.25
C MET A 164 -15.09 32.50 -16.55
N GLY A 165 -15.01 33.42 -17.53
CA GLY A 165 -14.20 33.23 -18.74
C GLY A 165 -12.68 33.28 -18.50
N HIS A 166 -12.23 33.84 -17.37
CA HIS A 166 -10.83 33.91 -16.94
C HIS A 166 -10.66 33.50 -15.47
N TYR A 167 -11.16 32.31 -15.13
CA TYR A 167 -11.33 31.89 -13.76
C TYR A 167 -10.01 31.64 -13.02
N LEU A 168 -9.74 32.45 -12.00
CA LEU A 168 -8.80 32.15 -10.92
C LEU A 168 -9.59 31.98 -9.64
N SER A 169 -9.47 30.84 -8.96
CA SER A 169 -10.29 30.56 -7.78
C SER A 169 -10.09 31.64 -6.69
N PRO A 170 -11.17 32.30 -6.22
CA PRO A 170 -11.08 33.28 -5.14
C PRO A 170 -11.03 32.64 -3.75
N PHE A 171 -10.97 31.31 -3.64
CA PHE A 171 -11.04 30.58 -2.36
C PHE A 171 -10.05 31.07 -1.31
N ASN A 172 -8.84 31.47 -1.73
CA ASN A 172 -7.80 31.98 -0.85
C ASN A 172 -7.69 33.51 -0.82
N ALA A 173 -8.57 34.23 -1.52
CA ALA A 173 -8.48 35.67 -1.64
C ALA A 173 -8.77 36.37 -0.30
N VAL A 174 -8.17 37.55 -0.10
CA VAL A 174 -8.57 38.42 1.01
C VAL A 174 -9.97 38.94 0.68
N THR A 175 -10.92 38.65 1.56
CA THR A 175 -12.34 38.93 1.36
C THR A 175 -12.88 39.71 2.55
N ARG A 176 -13.81 40.64 2.30
CA ARG A 176 -14.59 41.28 3.38
C ARG A 176 -15.42 40.24 4.12
N THR A 177 -15.30 40.25 5.44
CA THR A 177 -15.90 39.23 6.32
C THR A 177 -17.42 39.22 6.27
N ASP A 178 -18.05 40.39 6.13
CA ASP A 178 -19.52 40.53 6.01
C ASP A 178 -20.06 39.87 4.73
N VAL A 179 -19.39 40.07 3.59
CA VAL A 179 -19.75 39.44 2.31
C VAL A 179 -19.61 37.92 2.41
N LEU A 180 -18.54 37.42 3.02
CA LEU A 180 -18.34 35.99 3.18
C LEU A 180 -19.37 35.37 4.14
N ARG A 181 -19.70 36.05 5.24
CA ARG A 181 -20.78 35.64 6.16
C ARG A 181 -22.13 35.58 5.45
N GLN A 182 -22.42 36.55 4.59
CA GLN A 182 -23.65 36.58 3.80
C GLN A 182 -23.74 35.42 2.80
N TRP A 183 -22.62 35.01 2.21
CA TRP A 183 -22.58 33.81 1.36
C TRP A 183 -22.92 32.55 2.16
N TYR A 184 -22.19 32.29 3.25
CA TYR A 184 -22.36 31.07 4.04
C TYR A 184 -23.70 30.98 4.78
N SER A 185 -24.36 32.11 5.06
CA SER A 185 -25.69 32.13 5.69
C SER A 185 -26.83 31.79 4.73
N GLN A 186 -26.61 31.86 3.42
CA GLN A 186 -27.63 31.60 2.39
C GLN A 186 -27.49 30.23 1.73
N LEU A 187 -26.39 29.50 1.98
CA LEU A 187 -26.15 28.20 1.34
C LEU A 187 -27.22 27.15 1.72
N PRO A 188 -27.75 26.40 0.75
CA PRO A 188 -28.59 25.24 1.04
C PRO A 188 -27.76 24.14 1.72
N PRO A 189 -28.37 23.19 2.45
CA PRO A 189 -27.64 22.11 3.08
C PRO A 189 -27.00 21.18 2.04
N ALA A 190 -25.86 20.58 2.39
CA ALA A 190 -25.16 19.54 1.62
C ALA A 190 -24.68 19.96 0.21
N VAL A 191 -24.18 21.19 0.06
CA VAL A 191 -23.52 21.64 -1.17
C VAL A 191 -22.12 21.04 -1.27
N SER A 192 -21.83 20.36 -2.38
CA SER A 192 -20.50 19.81 -2.64
C SER A 192 -19.43 20.90 -2.75
N THR A 193 -18.18 20.57 -2.46
CA THR A 193 -17.04 21.50 -2.50
C THR A 193 -16.87 22.22 -3.85
N GLU A 194 -17.11 21.54 -4.97
CA GLU A 194 -17.04 22.13 -6.31
C GLU A 194 -18.07 23.25 -6.49
N TRP A 195 -19.32 23.00 -6.09
CA TRP A 195 -20.38 24.01 -6.13
C TRP A 195 -20.17 25.15 -5.13
N LEU A 196 -19.54 24.90 -3.98
CA LEU A 196 -19.14 25.97 -3.06
C LEU A 196 -18.20 26.98 -3.74
N ASP A 197 -17.21 26.51 -4.50
CA ASP A 197 -16.26 27.40 -5.20
C ASP A 197 -16.91 28.18 -6.34
N ILE A 198 -17.70 27.50 -7.17
CA ILE A 198 -18.37 28.10 -8.32
C ILE A 198 -19.38 29.14 -7.83
N GLY A 199 -20.21 28.74 -6.87
CA GLY A 199 -21.24 29.60 -6.30
C GLY A 199 -20.65 30.79 -5.55
N TYR A 200 -19.56 30.60 -4.82
CA TYR A 200 -18.86 31.69 -4.14
C TYR A 200 -18.35 32.72 -5.13
N ALA A 201 -17.64 32.30 -6.19
CA ALA A 201 -17.17 33.22 -7.23
C ALA A 201 -18.32 33.97 -7.92
N PHE A 202 -19.44 33.27 -8.20
CA PHE A 202 -20.63 33.89 -8.77
C PHE A 202 -21.23 34.96 -7.85
N PHE A 203 -21.49 34.58 -6.59
CA PHE A 203 -22.10 35.47 -5.59
C PHE A 203 -21.25 36.72 -5.34
N LEU A 204 -19.93 36.56 -5.22
CA LEU A 204 -19.00 37.67 -5.04
C LEU A 204 -19.11 38.69 -6.16
N LEU A 205 -19.10 38.23 -7.41
CA LEU A 205 -19.12 39.14 -8.56
C LEU A 205 -20.50 39.69 -8.85
N ALA A 206 -21.55 38.98 -8.45
CA ALA A 206 -22.91 39.50 -8.48
C ALA A 206 -23.06 40.70 -7.53
N THR A 207 -22.41 40.67 -6.36
CA THR A 207 -22.61 41.65 -5.27
C THR A 207 -21.56 42.75 -5.20
N ALA A 208 -20.31 42.48 -5.60
CA ALA A 208 -19.20 43.41 -5.45
C ALA A 208 -18.17 43.31 -6.59
N LYS A 209 -17.22 44.26 -6.61
CA LYS A 209 -16.07 44.25 -7.51
C LYS A 209 -14.95 43.37 -6.95
N ALA A 210 -14.10 42.87 -7.83
CA ALA A 210 -12.95 42.04 -7.48
C ALA A 210 -11.67 42.51 -8.17
N ARG A 211 -10.53 42.32 -7.49
CA ARG A 211 -9.20 42.70 -7.98
C ARG A 211 -8.20 41.56 -7.91
N ILE A 212 -7.43 41.40 -8.97
CA ILE A 212 -6.21 40.60 -9.02
C ILE A 212 -5.03 41.57 -9.12
N LEU A 213 -4.14 41.54 -8.15
CA LEU A 213 -2.93 42.35 -8.10
C LEU A 213 -1.78 41.62 -8.82
N PRO A 214 -0.91 42.34 -9.54
CA PRO A 214 0.26 41.77 -10.20
C PRO A 214 1.40 41.48 -9.20
N VAL A 215 1.09 40.74 -8.13
CA VAL A 215 2.00 40.37 -7.04
C VAL A 215 1.93 38.87 -6.76
N PRO A 216 3.00 38.25 -6.22
CA PRO A 216 2.92 36.88 -5.71
C PRO A 216 1.99 36.83 -4.51
N PHE A 217 1.12 35.83 -4.47
CA PHE A 217 0.09 35.75 -3.43
C PHE A 217 0.08 34.42 -2.69
N ILE A 218 0.39 33.31 -3.36
CA ILE A 218 0.30 31.97 -2.76
C ILE A 218 1.24 30.97 -3.43
N VAL A 219 1.79 30.07 -2.63
CA VAL A 219 2.53 28.88 -3.08
C VAL A 219 1.80 27.65 -2.55
N ARG A 220 1.20 26.86 -3.45
CA ARG A 220 0.31 25.73 -3.12
C ARG A 220 0.96 24.39 -3.44
N GLU A 221 0.71 23.36 -2.64
CA GLU A 221 1.18 22.00 -2.99
C GLU A 221 0.44 21.48 -4.25
N ALA A 222 1.21 21.03 -5.24
CA ALA A 222 0.74 20.27 -6.40
C ALA A 222 0.40 18.84 -5.98
N ASN A 223 -0.50 18.68 -5.01
CA ASN A 223 -0.98 17.36 -4.62
C ASN A 223 -2.10 16.90 -5.57
N ARG A 224 -2.33 15.59 -5.55
CA ARG A 224 -3.32 14.93 -6.40
C ARG A 224 -4.72 15.54 -6.21
N GLU A 225 -5.07 15.93 -4.98
CA GLU A 225 -6.38 16.51 -4.64
C GLU A 225 -6.58 17.93 -5.22
N ALA A 226 -5.55 18.78 -5.25
CA ALA A 226 -5.60 20.11 -5.83
C ALA A 226 -5.70 20.07 -7.37
N LEU A 227 -4.93 19.19 -8.01
CA LEU A 227 -5.02 18.95 -9.46
C LEU A 227 -6.36 18.29 -9.84
N GLU A 228 -6.83 17.34 -9.02
CA GLU A 228 -8.14 16.71 -9.20
C GLU A 228 -9.29 17.69 -9.00
N ARG A 229 -9.21 18.69 -8.11
CA ARG A 229 -10.31 19.64 -7.89
C ARG A 229 -10.66 20.45 -9.15
N THR A 230 -9.67 21.00 -9.86
CA THR A 230 -9.91 21.69 -11.13
C THR A 230 -10.46 20.73 -12.19
N ALA A 231 -9.92 19.51 -12.27
CA ALA A 231 -10.44 18.47 -13.17
C ALA A 231 -11.87 18.01 -12.80
N ARG A 232 -12.23 17.97 -11.51
CA ARG A 232 -13.58 17.65 -11.01
C ARG A 232 -14.56 18.76 -11.32
N ILE A 233 -14.19 20.03 -11.14
CA ILE A 233 -15.02 21.17 -11.58
C ILE A 233 -15.26 21.08 -13.09
N GLN A 234 -14.21 20.84 -13.88
CA GLN A 234 -14.34 20.66 -15.32
C GLN A 234 -15.27 19.49 -15.65
N ALA A 235 -15.05 18.31 -15.07
CA ALA A 235 -15.88 17.13 -15.31
C ALA A 235 -17.34 17.33 -14.88
N LEU A 236 -17.57 17.97 -13.73
CA LEU A 236 -18.89 18.33 -13.22
C LEU A 236 -19.64 19.23 -14.20
N LEU A 237 -18.99 20.29 -14.70
CA LEU A 237 -19.60 21.26 -15.61
C LEU A 237 -19.75 20.72 -17.04
N SER A 238 -18.87 19.82 -17.48
CA SER A 238 -18.93 19.20 -18.81
C SER A 238 -19.85 17.99 -18.89
N SER A 239 -20.37 17.47 -17.76
CA SER A 239 -21.23 16.30 -17.77
C SER A 239 -22.58 16.58 -18.44
N LYS A 240 -23.03 15.63 -19.27
CA LYS A 240 -24.28 15.72 -20.04
C LYS A 240 -25.34 14.71 -19.59
N ASP A 241 -25.09 13.95 -18.53
CA ASP A 241 -26.08 13.02 -18.00
C ASP A 241 -27.27 13.77 -17.36
N ALA A 242 -28.45 13.14 -17.38
CA ALA A 242 -29.68 13.78 -16.93
C ALA A 242 -29.64 14.21 -15.45
N GLY A 243 -28.90 13.48 -14.60
CA GLY A 243 -28.74 13.80 -13.18
C GLY A 243 -27.88 15.04 -12.98
N SER A 244 -26.72 15.12 -13.63
CA SER A 244 -25.85 16.30 -13.58
C SER A 244 -26.55 17.55 -14.12
N LEU A 245 -27.27 17.44 -15.24
CA LEU A 245 -28.03 18.57 -15.79
C LEU A 245 -29.12 19.07 -14.84
N ALA A 246 -29.80 18.17 -14.12
CA ALA A 246 -30.76 18.54 -13.09
C ALA A 246 -30.08 19.27 -11.91
N GLN A 247 -28.90 18.80 -11.47
CA GLN A 247 -28.11 19.48 -10.43
C GLN A 247 -27.66 20.88 -10.87
N HIS A 248 -27.21 21.05 -12.12
CA HIS A 248 -26.83 22.36 -12.68
C HIS A 248 -28.00 23.33 -12.64
N GLN A 249 -29.18 22.89 -13.08
CA GLN A 249 -30.42 23.68 -13.07
C GLN A 249 -30.83 24.08 -11.66
N GLN A 250 -30.81 23.14 -10.71
CA GLN A 250 -31.16 23.38 -9.31
C GLN A 250 -30.20 24.38 -8.64
N PHE A 251 -28.90 24.25 -8.88
CA PHE A 251 -27.93 25.17 -8.30
C PHE A 251 -28.01 26.56 -8.96
N ALA A 252 -28.28 26.64 -10.26
CA ALA A 252 -28.54 27.92 -10.94
C ALA A 252 -29.81 28.63 -10.43
N GLU A 253 -30.87 27.88 -10.12
CA GLU A 253 -32.07 28.41 -9.46
C GLU A 253 -31.74 29.01 -8.10
N PHE A 254 -30.95 28.29 -7.29
CA PHE A 254 -30.47 28.81 -6.01
C PHE A 254 -29.69 30.12 -6.18
N LEU A 255 -28.70 30.16 -7.10
CA LEU A 255 -27.91 31.37 -7.34
C LEU A 255 -28.77 32.56 -7.79
N ALA A 256 -29.86 32.32 -8.51
CA ALA A 256 -30.80 33.35 -8.94
C ALA A 256 -31.60 33.98 -7.79
N THR A 257 -31.68 33.32 -6.62
CA THR A 257 -32.34 33.86 -5.42
C THR A 257 -31.45 34.78 -4.59
N LEU A 258 -30.14 34.81 -4.87
CA LEU A 258 -29.17 35.55 -4.07
C LEU A 258 -29.20 37.05 -4.39
N PRO A 259 -28.86 37.92 -3.43
CA PRO A 259 -28.67 39.34 -3.67
C PRO A 259 -27.67 39.61 -4.79
N HIS A 260 -27.99 40.57 -5.68
CA HIS A 260 -27.15 40.91 -6.82
C HIS A 260 -27.31 42.37 -7.26
N ASN A 261 -26.25 42.92 -7.83
CA ASN A 261 -26.20 44.25 -8.45
C ASN A 261 -26.26 44.17 -10.00
N CYS A 262 -27.02 43.21 -10.53
CA CYS A 262 -27.26 43.08 -11.96
C CYS A 262 -28.48 43.93 -12.37
N GLU A 263 -28.34 44.78 -13.38
CA GLU A 263 -29.43 45.64 -13.87
C GLU A 263 -30.39 44.88 -14.79
N GLY A 264 -31.69 44.87 -14.45
CA GLY A 264 -32.75 44.42 -15.34
C GLY A 264 -33.07 42.92 -15.47
N PRO A 265 -32.44 41.95 -14.76
CA PRO A 265 -32.86 40.55 -14.86
C PRO A 265 -34.01 40.21 -13.90
N ASP A 266 -35.04 39.52 -14.41
CA ASP A 266 -35.93 38.73 -13.54
C ASP A 266 -35.24 37.44 -13.05
N ALA A 267 -35.87 36.69 -12.15
CA ALA A 267 -35.30 35.46 -11.59
C ALA A 267 -34.93 34.43 -12.68
N GLN A 268 -35.65 34.41 -13.80
CA GLN A 268 -35.38 33.51 -14.92
C GLN A 268 -34.13 33.94 -15.71
N GLN A 269 -33.95 35.25 -15.90
CA GLN A 269 -32.77 35.81 -16.55
C GLN A 269 -31.50 35.66 -15.69
N MET A 270 -31.63 35.73 -14.35
CA MET A 270 -30.52 35.42 -13.43
C MET A 270 -30.14 33.94 -13.43
N LYS A 271 -31.14 33.05 -13.44
CA LYS A 271 -30.90 31.61 -13.60
C LYS A 271 -30.17 31.31 -14.91
N GLN A 272 -30.59 31.92 -16.01
CA GLN A 272 -29.91 31.76 -17.30
C GLN A 272 -28.47 32.29 -17.25
N LEU A 273 -28.23 33.43 -16.60
CA LEU A 273 -26.88 33.96 -16.41
C LEU A 273 -25.98 32.99 -15.63
N ALA A 274 -26.49 32.34 -14.58
CA ALA A 274 -25.74 31.32 -13.85
C ALA A 274 -25.34 30.14 -14.76
N LEU A 275 -26.27 29.62 -15.55
CA LEU A 275 -25.99 28.55 -16.52
C LEU A 275 -24.97 28.99 -17.59
N ASP A 276 -25.10 30.20 -18.13
CA ASP A 276 -24.16 30.75 -19.10
C ASP A 276 -22.75 30.89 -18.49
N SER A 277 -22.67 31.26 -17.21
CA SER A 277 -21.42 31.38 -16.46
C SER A 277 -20.75 30.03 -16.21
N PHE A 278 -21.53 28.96 -15.99
CA PHE A 278 -21.03 27.59 -15.87
C PHE A 278 -20.40 27.13 -17.18
N ALA A 279 -21.04 27.43 -18.31
CA ALA A 279 -20.49 27.12 -19.64
C ALA A 279 -19.19 27.89 -19.91
N ALA A 280 -19.14 29.18 -19.58
CA ALA A 280 -17.93 30.00 -19.72
C ALA A 280 -16.76 29.47 -18.87
N LEU A 281 -17.05 29.04 -17.63
CA LEU A 281 -16.07 28.41 -16.75
C LEU A 281 -15.57 27.08 -17.31
N ALA A 282 -16.47 26.22 -17.79
CA ALA A 282 -16.10 24.95 -18.42
C ALA A 282 -15.14 25.16 -19.60
N GLU A 283 -15.47 26.10 -20.51
CA GLU A 283 -14.62 26.45 -21.65
C GLU A 283 -13.27 27.04 -21.20
N CYS A 284 -13.25 27.87 -20.15
CA CYS A 284 -12.03 28.43 -19.58
C CYS A 284 -11.06 27.35 -19.09
N LEU A 285 -11.58 26.36 -18.35
CA LEU A 285 -10.81 25.24 -17.83
C LEU A 285 -10.35 24.29 -18.95
N GLU A 286 -11.24 23.97 -19.89
CA GLU A 286 -10.94 23.09 -21.03
C GLU A 286 -9.84 23.65 -21.94
N SER A 287 -9.87 24.96 -22.19
CA SER A 287 -8.86 25.64 -23.02
C SER A 287 -7.55 25.96 -22.28
N GLY A 288 -7.49 25.74 -20.96
CA GLY A 288 -6.34 26.11 -20.13
C GLY A 288 -6.03 27.62 -20.20
N ARG A 289 -7.06 28.46 -20.39
CA ARG A 289 -6.91 29.93 -20.54
C ARG A 289 -6.30 30.55 -19.29
N SER A 290 -6.80 30.18 -18.12
CA SER A 290 -6.40 30.77 -16.84
C SER A 290 -5.47 29.91 -15.99
N LEU A 291 -5.50 28.58 -16.18
CA LEU A 291 -4.71 27.64 -15.39
C LEU A 291 -3.93 26.71 -16.32
N LYS A 292 -2.62 26.56 -16.11
CA LYS A 292 -1.78 25.61 -16.87
C LYS A 292 -0.65 25.10 -15.99
N GLY A 293 -0.68 23.82 -15.62
CA GLY A 293 0.34 23.16 -14.77
C GLY A 293 1.68 22.92 -15.48
N VAL A 294 2.34 23.97 -15.96
CA VAL A 294 3.67 23.90 -16.60
C VAL A 294 4.75 24.01 -15.54
N MET A 295 5.71 23.09 -15.53
CA MET A 295 6.90 23.20 -14.67
C MET A 295 7.75 24.39 -15.12
N ILE A 296 8.07 25.30 -14.20
CA ILE A 296 8.86 26.52 -14.48
C ILE A 296 10.32 26.37 -14.07
N PHE A 297 10.61 25.74 -12.93
CA PHE A 297 11.97 25.40 -12.51
C PHE A 297 11.98 24.32 -11.43
N ARG A 298 13.13 23.69 -11.23
CA ARG A 298 13.43 22.81 -10.09
C ARG A 298 14.44 23.49 -9.18
N SER A 299 14.28 23.32 -7.88
CA SER A 299 15.18 23.83 -6.83
C SER A 299 15.74 22.65 -6.05
N THR A 300 17.06 22.51 -5.99
CA THR A 300 17.74 21.35 -5.36
C THR A 300 18.69 21.80 -4.26
N TRP A 301 18.56 21.20 -3.08
CA TRP A 301 19.49 21.36 -1.96
C TRP A 301 20.59 20.31 -2.03
N SER A 302 21.84 20.73 -2.19
CA SER A 302 23.00 19.82 -2.29
C SER A 302 24.05 20.05 -1.20
N GLU A 303 24.08 21.24 -0.60
CA GLU A 303 25.14 21.65 0.32
C GLU A 303 24.56 22.35 1.55
N VAL A 304 25.20 22.13 2.69
CA VAL A 304 24.87 22.81 3.94
C VAL A 304 25.32 24.27 3.85
N GLY A 305 24.48 25.20 4.31
CA GLY A 305 24.83 26.62 4.40
C GLY A 305 24.74 27.41 3.09
N LYS A 306 24.46 26.76 1.96
CA LYS A 306 24.24 27.41 0.66
C LYS A 306 22.77 27.44 0.27
N ASP A 307 22.43 28.38 -0.61
CA ASP A 307 21.13 28.43 -1.26
C ASP A 307 20.95 27.27 -2.24
N PRO A 308 19.70 26.82 -2.48
CA PRO A 308 19.43 25.74 -3.41
C PRO A 308 19.73 26.14 -4.85
N VAL A 309 20.22 25.18 -5.64
CA VAL A 309 20.52 25.36 -7.06
C VAL A 309 19.23 25.26 -7.87
N ARG A 310 18.94 26.29 -8.66
CA ARG A 310 17.72 26.36 -9.49
C ARG A 310 18.01 26.09 -10.96
N ALA A 311 17.30 25.12 -11.53
CA ALA A 311 17.33 24.78 -12.95
C ALA A 311 16.00 25.16 -13.61
N PHE A 312 16.02 26.15 -14.49
CA PHE A 312 14.83 26.67 -15.17
C PHE A 312 14.43 25.82 -16.38
N GLY A 313 13.13 25.66 -16.57
CA GLY A 313 12.56 25.02 -17.75
C GLY A 313 12.77 25.85 -19.03
N SER A 314 12.43 25.25 -20.17
CA SER A 314 12.56 25.89 -21.49
C SER A 314 11.50 26.97 -21.74
N GLU A 315 10.31 26.85 -21.14
CA GLU A 315 9.26 27.88 -21.15
C GLU A 315 9.38 28.73 -19.89
N GLN A 316 9.51 30.05 -20.06
CA GLN A 316 9.56 31.02 -18.97
C GLN A 316 8.40 32.01 -19.09
N PHE A 317 7.86 32.43 -17.95
CA PHE A 317 6.68 33.30 -17.84
C PHE A 317 7.05 34.61 -17.16
N VAL A 318 7.97 35.36 -17.77
CA VAL A 318 8.60 36.56 -17.17
C VAL A 318 7.60 37.70 -16.90
N GLU A 319 6.42 37.66 -17.52
CA GLU A 319 5.29 38.55 -17.25
C GLU A 319 4.63 38.31 -15.89
N MET A 320 4.88 37.16 -15.28
CA MET A 320 4.38 36.77 -13.96
C MET A 320 5.30 37.30 -12.85
N PRO A 321 4.76 37.63 -11.67
CA PRO A 321 5.51 38.34 -10.63
C PRO A 321 6.50 37.45 -9.85
N PHE A 322 6.90 36.29 -10.38
CA PHE A 322 7.67 35.27 -9.67
C PHE A 322 9.19 35.32 -9.89
N TYR A 323 9.65 35.95 -10.98
CA TYR A 323 11.06 35.92 -11.41
C TYR A 323 11.85 37.10 -10.83
N ASN A 324 12.02 37.13 -9.52
CA ASN A 324 12.78 38.17 -8.82
C ASN A 324 13.43 37.65 -7.52
N GLN A 325 14.48 38.33 -7.06
CA GLN A 325 15.24 37.93 -5.88
C GLN A 325 14.38 37.80 -4.61
N PRO A 326 13.50 38.77 -4.25
CA PRO A 326 12.65 38.61 -3.06
C PRO A 326 11.77 37.36 -3.08
N MET A 327 11.21 37.01 -4.25
CA MET A 327 10.44 35.78 -4.40
C MET A 327 11.33 34.55 -4.20
N PHE A 328 12.52 34.51 -4.80
CA PHE A 328 13.45 33.39 -4.63
C PHE A 328 13.94 33.23 -3.19
N ASP A 329 14.18 34.32 -2.46
CA ASP A 329 14.52 34.29 -1.05
C ASP A 329 13.38 33.69 -0.21
N LEU A 330 12.14 34.10 -0.49
CA LEU A 330 10.95 33.53 0.14
C LEU A 330 10.79 32.05 -0.17
N LEU A 331 10.99 31.64 -1.43
CA LEU A 331 10.95 30.24 -1.82
C LEU A 331 12.03 29.44 -1.09
N THR A 332 13.25 29.95 -0.97
CA THR A 332 14.31 29.30 -0.17
C THR A 332 13.88 29.08 1.29
N GLN A 333 13.15 30.03 1.90
CA GLN A 333 12.60 29.87 3.26
C GLN A 333 11.50 28.81 3.33
N ILE A 334 10.58 28.79 2.35
CA ILE A 334 9.52 27.79 2.24
C ILE A 334 10.13 26.39 2.03
N GLU A 335 11.08 26.25 1.10
CA GLU A 335 11.79 25.01 0.81
C GLU A 335 12.48 24.47 2.06
N PHE A 336 13.15 25.34 2.84
CA PHE A 336 13.75 24.93 4.10
C PHE A 336 12.72 24.32 5.06
N LEU A 337 11.55 24.94 5.24
CA LEU A 337 10.47 24.39 6.07
C LEU A 337 9.93 23.08 5.50
N VAL A 338 9.76 22.99 4.18
CA VAL A 338 9.24 21.80 3.50
C VAL A 338 10.17 20.60 3.64
N HIS A 339 11.49 20.80 3.57
CA HIS A 339 12.46 19.72 3.71
C HIS A 339 12.82 19.41 5.18
N ALA A 340 12.85 20.41 6.06
CA ALA A 340 13.11 20.21 7.49
C ALA A 340 11.89 19.67 8.27
N MET A 341 10.67 19.92 7.76
CA MET A 341 9.40 19.41 8.31
C MET A 341 8.63 18.68 7.19
N PRO A 342 9.12 17.52 6.72
CA PRO A 342 8.50 16.79 5.62
C PRO A 342 7.13 16.25 6.05
N ALA A 343 6.15 16.44 5.18
CA ALA A 343 4.76 16.07 5.45
C ALA A 343 3.96 15.71 4.18
N GLY A 344 4.48 16.03 3.00
CA GLY A 344 3.83 15.69 1.73
C GLY A 344 3.92 14.19 1.45
N ARG A 345 2.85 13.57 0.94
CA ARG A 345 2.79 12.11 0.75
C ARG A 345 3.89 11.58 -0.18
N LEU A 346 4.14 12.24 -1.31
CA LEU A 346 5.21 11.86 -2.24
C LEU A 346 6.59 11.94 -1.56
N GLN A 347 6.85 13.08 -0.91
CA GLN A 347 8.08 13.33 -0.17
C GLN A 347 8.32 12.27 0.90
N LEU A 348 7.31 11.96 1.73
CA LEU A 348 7.40 10.97 2.80
C LEU A 348 7.66 9.55 2.27
N ASN A 349 7.03 9.18 1.14
CA ASN A 349 7.27 7.89 0.51
C ASN A 349 8.72 7.75 0.02
N GLU A 350 9.24 8.74 -0.70
CA GLU A 350 10.64 8.71 -1.17
C GLU A 350 11.64 8.80 0.01
N LEU A 351 11.25 9.48 1.10
CA LEU A 351 12.10 9.66 2.27
C LEU A 351 12.26 8.36 3.09
N GLU A 352 11.32 7.41 3.03
CA GLU A 352 11.41 6.14 3.76
C GLU A 352 12.71 5.37 3.49
N GLY A 353 13.04 5.18 2.21
CA GLY A 353 14.28 4.48 1.80
C GLY A 353 15.54 5.26 2.17
N VAL A 354 15.49 6.60 2.10
CA VAL A 354 16.59 7.48 2.49
C VAL A 354 16.85 7.42 3.99
N LEU A 355 15.80 7.50 4.81
CA LEU A 355 15.92 7.41 6.27
C LEU A 355 16.44 6.05 6.71
N LEU A 356 15.96 4.96 6.10
CA LEU A 356 16.51 3.63 6.35
C LEU A 356 18.01 3.57 6.07
N LYS A 357 18.45 4.08 4.92
CA LYS A 357 19.88 4.07 4.56
C LYS A 357 20.70 4.95 5.51
N GLN A 358 20.17 6.09 5.95
CA GLN A 358 20.80 6.91 6.99
C GLN A 358 20.95 6.12 8.30
N GLU A 359 19.91 5.43 8.77
CA GLU A 359 19.97 4.58 9.97
C GLU A 359 21.03 3.47 9.85
N GLU A 360 21.11 2.81 8.68
CA GLU A 360 22.16 1.82 8.41
C GLU A 360 23.57 2.41 8.47
N LEU A 361 23.79 3.57 7.86
CA LEU A 361 25.08 4.28 7.88
C LEU A 361 25.45 4.79 9.29
N LEU A 362 24.46 5.06 10.14
CA LEU A 362 24.65 5.51 11.52
C LEU A 362 24.99 4.37 12.49
N ARG A 363 24.83 3.10 12.09
CA ARG A 363 25.16 1.94 12.94
C ARG A 363 26.66 1.86 13.19
N VAL A 364 27.03 1.57 14.43
CA VAL A 364 28.44 1.36 14.80
C VAL A 364 28.76 -0.13 14.69
N HIS A 365 29.82 -0.45 13.95
CA HIS A 365 30.37 -1.78 13.76
C HIS A 365 31.63 -1.97 14.63
N SER A 366 31.98 -3.22 14.94
CA SER A 366 33.10 -3.55 15.82
C SER A 366 34.48 -3.14 15.27
N ASN A 367 34.59 -2.96 13.94
CA ASN A 367 35.80 -2.58 13.22
C ASN A 367 35.85 -1.09 12.83
N ASP A 368 34.91 -0.28 13.31
CA ASP A 368 34.88 1.14 13.00
C ASP A 368 36.07 1.92 13.57
N THR A 369 36.60 2.83 12.75
CA THR A 369 37.55 3.87 13.16
C THR A 369 36.85 5.23 13.10
N ALA A 370 37.45 6.26 13.74
CA ALA A 370 36.93 7.64 13.61
C ALA A 370 36.81 8.09 12.14
N ARG A 371 37.72 7.63 11.27
CA ARG A 371 37.70 7.92 9.83
C ARG A 371 36.53 7.23 9.12
N THR A 372 36.28 5.94 9.38
CA THR A 372 35.19 5.20 8.71
C THR A 372 33.83 5.72 9.16
N LEU A 373 33.67 6.02 10.45
CA LEU A 373 32.45 6.64 10.99
C LEU A 373 32.18 8.00 10.33
N ARG A 374 33.20 8.85 10.25
CA ARG A 374 33.08 10.16 9.60
C ARG A 374 32.71 10.06 8.13
N SER A 375 33.33 9.12 7.40
CA SER A 375 33.00 8.88 5.98
C SER A 375 31.53 8.52 5.79
N ARG A 376 30.99 7.64 6.65
CA ARG A 376 29.57 7.25 6.60
C ARG A 376 28.62 8.36 7.04
N LEU A 377 29.04 9.22 7.98
CA LEU A 377 28.28 10.40 8.37
C LEU A 377 28.19 11.42 7.22
N TRP A 378 29.25 11.60 6.43
CA TRP A 378 29.20 12.41 5.21
C TRP A 378 28.25 11.81 4.16
N GLU A 379 28.33 10.50 3.92
CA GLU A 379 27.41 9.81 3.00
C GLU A 379 25.95 9.95 3.47
N ALA A 380 25.70 9.74 4.77
CA ALA A 380 24.38 9.91 5.35
C ALA A 380 23.88 11.35 5.16
N MET A 381 24.72 12.36 5.38
CA MET A 381 24.34 13.76 5.20
C MET A 381 24.01 14.08 3.74
N ALA A 382 24.78 13.54 2.78
CA ALA A 382 24.53 13.73 1.35
C ALA A 382 23.18 13.18 0.89
N LEU A 383 22.68 12.11 1.53
CA LEU A 383 21.35 11.53 1.22
C LEU A 383 20.20 12.45 1.67
N ASN A 384 20.33 13.07 2.83
CA ASN A 384 19.35 14.05 3.34
C ASN A 384 19.98 14.97 4.38
N LEU A 385 20.37 16.17 3.95
CA LEU A 385 21.00 17.19 4.78
C LEU A 385 20.06 17.85 5.80
N PHE A 386 18.77 17.53 5.79
CA PHE A 386 17.78 18.04 6.75
C PHE A 386 17.60 17.12 7.98
N ASN A 387 18.32 16.00 8.05
CA ASN A 387 18.31 15.14 9.24
C ASN A 387 19.22 15.70 10.34
N PHE A 388 18.60 16.28 11.38
CA PHE A 388 19.32 16.90 12.51
C PHE A 388 20.29 15.94 13.21
N THR A 389 19.92 14.68 13.40
CA THR A 389 20.77 13.69 14.09
C THR A 389 22.05 13.42 13.31
N VAL A 390 21.93 13.29 11.99
CA VAL A 390 23.07 13.07 11.09
C VAL A 390 24.02 14.27 11.11
N VAL A 391 23.48 15.48 10.87
CA VAL A 391 24.30 16.72 10.83
C VAL A 391 24.97 16.95 12.18
N LYS A 392 24.25 16.76 13.30
CA LYS A 392 24.82 16.92 14.64
C LYS A 392 25.99 15.97 14.88
N ARG A 393 25.82 14.67 14.59
CA ARG A 393 26.89 13.67 14.77
C ARG A 393 28.09 13.95 13.87
N LEU A 394 27.84 14.38 12.62
CA LEU A 394 28.90 14.79 11.71
C LEU A 394 29.67 15.99 12.26
N ALA A 395 28.98 17.05 12.68
CA ALA A 395 29.60 18.22 13.29
C ALA A 395 30.44 17.84 14.52
N GLU A 396 29.93 16.99 15.41
CA GLU A 396 30.68 16.48 16.57
C GLU A 396 31.95 15.73 16.14
N SER A 397 31.88 14.92 15.08
CA SER A 397 33.04 14.19 14.56
C SER A 397 34.11 15.09 13.92
N MET A 398 33.75 16.33 13.55
CA MET A 398 34.63 17.32 12.91
C MET A 398 35.31 18.27 13.89
N ARG A 399 34.94 18.26 15.18
CA ARG A 399 35.40 19.23 16.19
C ARG A 399 36.92 19.34 16.30
N ASP A 400 37.62 18.21 16.27
CA ASP A 400 39.06 18.13 16.50
C ASP A 400 39.85 18.00 15.18
N THR A 401 39.30 18.54 14.09
CA THR A 401 39.91 18.51 12.75
C THR A 401 40.40 19.89 12.35
N ASP A 402 41.32 19.94 11.38
CA ASP A 402 41.82 21.21 10.84
C ASP A 402 40.79 21.94 9.94
N GLU A 403 39.60 21.36 9.72
CA GLU A 403 38.52 21.90 8.86
C GLU A 403 37.52 22.78 9.65
N VAL A 404 38.02 23.88 10.21
CA VAL A 404 37.25 24.77 11.12
C VAL A 404 36.02 25.39 10.45
N GLU A 405 36.11 25.75 9.17
CA GLU A 405 34.99 26.39 8.42
C GLU A 405 33.83 25.41 8.22
N VAL A 406 34.12 24.18 7.79
CA VAL A 406 33.14 23.11 7.61
C VAL A 406 32.44 22.77 8.94
N PHE A 407 33.21 22.69 10.03
CA PHE A 407 32.64 22.49 11.36
C PHE A 407 31.65 23.60 11.74
N ARG A 408 32.01 24.87 11.49
CA ARG A 408 31.13 26.03 11.77
C ARG A 408 29.84 25.97 10.96
N GLU A 409 29.92 25.70 9.66
CA GLU A 409 28.73 25.58 8.78
C GLU A 409 27.78 24.48 9.25
N LEU A 410 28.32 23.31 9.59
CA LEU A 410 27.53 22.19 10.13
C LEU A 410 26.87 22.54 11.47
N GLN A 411 27.56 23.27 12.34
CA GLN A 411 26.99 23.74 13.61
C GLN A 411 25.84 24.73 13.42
N GLU A 412 26.02 25.72 12.53
CA GLU A 412 24.99 26.71 12.21
C GLU A 412 23.75 26.04 11.61
N TRP A 413 23.96 25.07 10.72
CA TRP A 413 22.87 24.30 10.13
C TRP A 413 22.15 23.41 11.14
N ALA A 414 22.89 22.69 11.99
CA ALA A 414 22.31 21.91 13.07
C ALA A 414 21.49 22.80 14.03
N ALA A 415 21.98 24.00 14.34
CA ALA A 415 21.25 24.98 15.16
C ALA A 415 19.96 25.45 14.46
N ARG A 416 20.01 25.71 13.15
CA ARG A 416 18.85 26.09 12.34
C ARG A 416 17.79 25.00 12.31
N LEU A 417 18.18 23.73 12.14
CA LEU A 417 17.26 22.58 12.20
C LEU A 417 16.66 22.41 13.61
N LYS A 418 17.48 22.54 14.66
CA LYS A 418 17.05 22.44 16.07
C LYS A 418 16.04 23.52 16.48
N ALA A 419 16.04 24.67 15.80
CA ALA A 419 15.14 25.78 16.10
C ALA A 419 13.69 25.56 15.63
N LEU A 420 13.44 24.51 14.83
CA LEU A 420 12.10 24.10 14.42
C LEU A 420 11.46 23.20 15.50
N PRO A 421 10.11 23.14 15.58
CA PRO A 421 9.44 22.13 16.38
C PRO A 421 9.99 20.74 16.06
N ALA A 422 10.24 19.92 17.09
CA ALA A 422 10.95 18.65 16.96
C ALA A 422 10.29 17.74 15.91
N THR A 423 10.82 17.74 14.69
CA THR A 423 10.58 16.72 13.70
C THR A 423 11.67 15.69 13.90
N ASP A 424 11.40 14.71 14.77
CA ASP A 424 12.33 13.63 15.04
C ASP A 424 12.34 12.69 13.83
N SER A 425 13.38 12.78 12.99
CA SER A 425 13.56 11.90 11.83
C SER A 425 13.57 10.43 12.23
N SER A 426 14.02 10.10 13.44
CA SER A 426 13.98 8.74 13.98
C SER A 426 12.54 8.30 14.28
N ALA A 427 11.72 9.18 14.86
CA ALA A 427 10.28 8.90 15.07
C ALA A 427 9.52 8.83 13.74
N LEU A 428 9.87 9.67 12.77
CA LEU A 428 9.31 9.62 11.42
C LEU A 428 9.63 8.27 10.78
N PHE A 429 10.90 7.85 10.79
CA PHE A 429 11.34 6.56 10.30
C PHE A 429 10.65 5.40 11.02
N ALA A 430 10.61 5.41 12.36
CA ALA A 430 9.99 4.36 13.16
C ALA A 430 8.50 4.14 12.85
N ASN A 431 7.80 5.15 12.33
CA ASN A 431 6.40 5.05 11.90
C ASN A 431 6.23 4.57 10.45
N THR A 432 7.30 4.46 9.66
CA THR A 432 7.28 3.88 8.31
C THR A 432 7.25 2.35 8.36
N GLN A 433 6.86 1.72 7.25
CA GLN A 433 6.88 0.25 7.16
C GLN A 433 8.30 -0.31 7.30
N SER A 434 9.28 0.31 6.65
CA SER A 434 10.69 -0.06 6.77
C SER A 434 11.21 0.09 8.19
N GLY A 435 10.87 1.17 8.90
CA GLY A 435 11.32 1.39 10.28
C GLY A 435 10.69 0.43 11.28
N GLN A 436 9.40 0.11 11.13
CA GLN A 436 8.75 -0.92 11.93
C GLN A 436 9.41 -2.30 11.70
N LEU A 437 9.66 -2.67 10.45
CA LEU A 437 10.32 -3.94 10.11
C LEU A 437 11.78 -3.98 10.59
N PHE A 438 12.51 -2.87 10.47
CA PHE A 438 13.87 -2.73 10.96
C PHE A 438 13.94 -2.93 12.48
N SER A 439 13.08 -2.25 13.24
CA SER A 439 12.97 -2.41 14.69
C SER A 439 12.51 -3.82 15.09
N TRP A 440 11.60 -4.40 14.32
CA TRP A 440 11.14 -5.77 14.50
C TRP A 440 12.30 -6.77 14.37
N LEU A 441 13.17 -6.63 13.36
CA LEU A 441 14.35 -7.46 13.17
C LEU A 441 15.36 -7.28 14.32
N GLU A 442 15.62 -6.05 14.75
CA GLU A 442 16.54 -5.78 15.87
C GLU A 442 16.06 -6.43 17.17
N GLY A 443 14.74 -6.48 17.39
CA GLY A 443 14.14 -7.08 18.57
C GLY A 443 14.30 -8.60 18.70
N ARG A 444 14.74 -9.30 17.64
CA ARG A 444 14.83 -10.78 17.62
C ARG A 444 16.09 -11.35 18.23
N GLY A 445 17.15 -10.55 18.33
CA GLY A 445 18.43 -10.98 18.90
C GLY A 445 18.28 -11.50 20.34
N PRO A 446 19.02 -12.56 20.74
CA PRO A 446 19.08 -12.99 22.13
C PRO A 446 19.55 -11.87 23.06
N LYS A 447 19.11 -11.89 24.31
CA LYS A 447 19.70 -11.04 25.36
C LYS A 447 21.09 -11.58 25.76
N PRO A 448 21.99 -10.74 26.31
CA PRO A 448 23.33 -11.15 26.74
C PRO A 448 23.40 -12.42 27.61
N GLY A 449 22.44 -12.64 28.52
CA GLY A 449 22.36 -13.86 29.33
C GLY A 449 21.92 -15.12 28.56
N GLN A 450 21.07 -14.95 27.55
CA GLN A 450 20.62 -16.05 26.68
C GLN A 450 21.75 -16.50 25.76
N PHE A 451 22.57 -15.60 25.25
CA PHE A 451 23.74 -15.94 24.43
C PHE A 451 24.67 -16.94 25.10
N LYS A 452 24.99 -16.75 26.38
CA LYS A 452 25.85 -17.66 27.12
C LYS A 452 25.24 -19.07 27.19
N SER A 453 23.93 -19.16 27.38
CA SER A 453 23.20 -20.42 27.47
C SER A 453 23.14 -21.13 26.11
N ILE A 454 22.89 -20.40 25.03
CA ILE A 454 22.92 -20.90 23.65
C ILE A 454 24.31 -21.42 23.29
N ALA A 455 25.36 -20.64 23.56
CA ALA A 455 26.74 -21.06 23.29
C ALA A 455 27.12 -22.32 24.08
N HIS A 456 26.66 -22.45 25.33
CA HIS A 456 26.88 -23.64 26.14
C HIS A 456 26.15 -24.88 25.58
N LEU A 457 24.88 -24.74 25.15
CA LEU A 457 24.12 -25.83 24.53
C LEU A 457 24.81 -26.32 23.24
N LEU A 458 25.14 -25.40 22.34
CA LEU A 458 25.83 -25.72 21.09
C LEU A 458 27.19 -26.38 21.36
N GLY A 459 27.96 -25.86 22.33
CA GLY A 459 29.23 -26.45 22.75
C GLY A 459 29.11 -27.91 23.23
N ARG A 460 28.04 -28.26 23.94
CA ARG A 460 27.76 -29.65 24.37
C ARG A 460 27.39 -30.59 23.22
N ARG A 461 26.97 -30.04 22.08
CA ARG A 461 26.49 -30.79 20.90
C ARG A 461 27.42 -30.59 19.71
N ALA A 462 28.74 -30.61 19.96
CA ALA A 462 29.80 -30.47 18.96
C ALA A 462 29.70 -29.20 18.07
N GLY A 463 29.12 -28.12 18.59
CA GLY A 463 28.94 -26.85 17.88
C GLY A 463 27.61 -26.72 17.12
N GLY A 464 26.78 -27.77 17.09
CA GLY A 464 25.54 -27.81 16.32
C GLY A 464 25.75 -28.08 14.82
N PRO A 465 24.70 -27.91 14.00
CA PRO A 465 24.81 -28.07 12.55
C PRO A 465 25.74 -27.01 11.96
N GLN A 466 26.70 -27.46 11.15
CA GLN A 466 27.57 -26.57 10.37
C GLN A 466 26.90 -26.19 9.04
N PHE A 467 26.96 -24.91 8.70
CA PHE A 467 26.42 -24.36 7.44
C PHE A 467 27.53 -24.03 6.44
N GLN A 468 27.38 -24.46 5.20
CA GLN A 468 28.19 -24.03 4.06
C GLN A 468 27.45 -22.91 3.34
N ILE A 469 28.00 -21.71 3.39
CA ILE A 469 27.51 -20.56 2.61
C ILE A 469 28.31 -20.53 1.31
N LEU A 470 27.60 -20.56 0.19
CA LEU A 470 28.14 -20.38 -1.16
C LEU A 470 27.73 -18.99 -1.64
N LEU A 471 28.67 -18.06 -1.68
CA LEU A 471 28.43 -16.66 -2.02
C LEU A 471 28.87 -16.38 -3.46
N LEU A 472 27.91 -15.98 -4.29
CA LEU A 472 28.13 -15.63 -5.69
C LEU A 472 28.45 -14.14 -5.84
N ASP A 473 29.70 -13.83 -6.20
CA ASP A 473 30.16 -12.50 -6.58
C ASP A 473 30.49 -12.47 -8.08
N LEU A 474 29.47 -12.71 -8.90
CA LEU A 474 29.64 -12.88 -10.35
C LEU A 474 29.83 -11.54 -11.09
N ASP A 475 29.42 -10.44 -10.47
CA ASP A 475 29.59 -9.07 -10.97
C ASP A 475 30.93 -8.43 -10.52
N ALA A 476 31.69 -9.11 -9.66
CA ALA A 476 32.90 -8.57 -9.02
C ALA A 476 32.66 -7.23 -8.30
N ASP A 477 31.54 -7.13 -7.56
CA ASP A 477 31.13 -5.91 -6.88
C ASP A 477 31.59 -5.92 -5.43
N MET A 478 32.71 -5.25 -5.18
CA MET A 478 33.33 -5.18 -3.85
C MET A 478 32.44 -4.49 -2.81
N ILE A 479 31.58 -3.55 -3.21
CA ILE A 479 30.69 -2.84 -2.27
C ILE A 479 29.61 -3.81 -1.77
N LYS A 480 28.99 -4.56 -2.68
CA LYS A 480 28.04 -5.61 -2.35
C LYS A 480 28.68 -6.70 -1.49
N LEU A 481 29.88 -7.16 -1.87
CA LEU A 481 30.61 -8.18 -1.13
C LEU A 481 30.94 -7.72 0.30
N GLN A 482 31.37 -6.48 0.48
CA GLN A 482 31.63 -5.89 1.80
C GLN A 482 30.37 -5.86 2.67
N ALA A 483 29.22 -5.47 2.12
CA ALA A 483 27.95 -5.46 2.84
C ALA A 483 27.57 -6.85 3.38
N THR A 484 27.79 -7.90 2.58
CA THR A 484 27.61 -9.30 3.03
C THR A 484 28.55 -9.64 4.17
N PHE A 485 29.84 -9.32 4.06
CA PHE A 485 30.83 -9.58 5.12
C PHE A 485 30.51 -8.87 6.43
N ASP A 486 30.10 -7.60 6.38
CA ASP A 486 29.73 -6.84 7.56
C ASP A 486 28.55 -7.49 8.31
N SER A 487 27.56 -8.01 7.57
CA SER A 487 26.43 -8.75 8.15
C SER A 487 26.85 -10.08 8.80
N LEU A 488 27.78 -10.82 8.18
CA LEU A 488 28.32 -12.07 8.73
C LEU A 488 29.10 -11.86 10.03
N MET A 489 29.85 -10.76 10.11
CA MET A 489 30.58 -10.41 11.33
C MET A 489 29.62 -10.08 12.47
N ALA A 490 28.53 -9.36 12.17
CA ALA A 490 27.47 -9.03 13.12
C ALA A 490 26.59 -10.23 13.51
N ASN A 491 26.57 -11.30 12.71
CA ASN A 491 25.79 -12.51 12.98
C ASN A 491 26.32 -13.26 14.22
N HIS A 492 25.39 -13.79 15.02
CA HIS A 492 25.69 -14.51 16.24
C HIS A 492 26.03 -15.99 16.03
N CYS A 493 25.64 -16.58 14.91
CA CYS A 493 26.04 -17.95 14.57
C CYS A 493 27.46 -17.95 13.98
N LYS A 494 28.38 -18.72 14.59
CA LYS A 494 29.77 -18.87 14.12
C LYS A 494 30.07 -20.23 13.50
N ALA A 495 29.10 -21.15 13.46
CA ALA A 495 29.24 -22.49 12.90
C ALA A 495 29.01 -22.49 11.37
N PHE A 496 29.73 -21.65 10.64
CA PHE A 496 29.64 -21.59 9.18
C PHE A 496 31.01 -21.67 8.50
N LYS A 497 31.02 -22.14 7.25
CA LYS A 497 32.10 -21.95 6.29
C LYS A 497 31.57 -21.13 5.13
N LEU A 498 32.32 -20.12 4.70
CA LEU A 498 31.98 -19.27 3.58
C LEU A 498 32.90 -19.58 2.40
N VAL A 499 32.32 -19.87 1.25
CA VAL A 499 33.06 -19.95 -0.02
C VAL A 499 32.55 -18.85 -0.94
N VAL A 500 33.43 -17.93 -1.32
CA VAL A 500 33.14 -16.82 -2.22
C VAL A 500 33.59 -17.21 -3.63
N LEU A 501 32.64 -17.33 -4.55
CA LEU A 501 32.89 -17.58 -5.95
C LEU A 501 32.86 -16.24 -6.69
N THR A 502 34.01 -15.76 -7.14
CA THR A 502 34.13 -14.44 -7.77
C THR A 502 34.71 -14.52 -9.18
N THR A 503 34.18 -13.69 -10.09
CA THR A 503 34.77 -13.43 -11.41
C THR A 503 35.88 -12.38 -11.34
N GLY A 504 35.94 -11.61 -10.24
CA GLY A 504 36.93 -10.59 -9.92
C GLY A 504 38.23 -11.15 -9.36
N ASP A 505 39.20 -10.29 -9.13
CA ASP A 505 40.50 -10.70 -8.57
C ASP A 505 40.35 -11.18 -7.13
N LEU A 506 41.14 -12.20 -6.77
CA LEU A 506 41.07 -12.79 -5.44
C LEU A 506 41.67 -11.81 -4.41
N PRO A 507 40.92 -11.37 -3.39
CA PRO A 507 41.43 -10.45 -2.38
C PRO A 507 42.57 -11.06 -1.55
N ALA A 508 42.55 -12.38 -1.38
CA ALA A 508 43.56 -13.15 -0.68
C ALA A 508 43.63 -14.58 -1.22
N MET A 509 44.82 -15.18 -1.16
CA MET A 509 45.01 -16.62 -1.38
C MET A 509 44.54 -17.38 -0.14
N THR A 510 43.55 -18.25 -0.31
CA THR A 510 42.90 -19.03 0.78
C THR A 510 42.70 -20.48 0.35
N THR A 511 42.37 -21.35 1.29
CA THR A 511 42.15 -22.78 1.10
C THR A 511 40.79 -23.21 1.67
N ALA A 512 40.31 -24.41 1.31
CA ALA A 512 39.06 -24.97 1.84
C ALA A 512 39.08 -25.27 3.36
N GLN A 513 40.25 -25.17 4.01
CA GLN A 513 40.40 -25.30 5.45
C GLN A 513 40.09 -23.98 6.18
N ASP A 514 40.22 -22.84 5.50
CA ASP A 514 39.94 -21.52 6.04
C ASP A 514 38.42 -21.32 6.21
N THR A 515 38.03 -20.47 7.17
CA THR A 515 36.62 -20.10 7.39
C THR A 515 36.04 -19.37 6.17
N VAL A 516 36.85 -18.55 5.51
CA VAL A 516 36.52 -17.85 4.27
C VAL A 516 37.45 -18.34 3.18
N HIS A 517 36.89 -18.92 2.13
CA HIS A 517 37.62 -19.44 0.99
C HIS A 517 37.19 -18.73 -0.30
N PHE A 518 38.12 -18.07 -0.98
CA PHE A 518 37.88 -17.43 -2.28
C PHE A 518 38.24 -18.39 -3.42
N VAL A 519 37.32 -18.51 -4.37
CA VAL A 519 37.45 -19.37 -5.56
C VAL A 519 37.18 -18.54 -6.80
N LYS A 520 38.17 -18.48 -7.70
CA LYS A 520 38.04 -17.80 -8.99
C LYS A 520 37.15 -18.64 -9.91
N VAL A 521 36.13 -18.02 -10.50
CA VAL A 521 35.21 -18.66 -11.45
C VAL A 521 34.99 -17.79 -12.69
N SER A 522 34.30 -18.34 -13.68
CA SER A 522 33.72 -17.60 -14.80
C SER A 522 32.21 -17.82 -14.84
N GLN A 523 31.51 -16.94 -15.56
CA GLN A 523 30.07 -17.08 -15.82
C GLN A 523 29.71 -18.45 -16.43
N GLY A 524 30.62 -19.08 -17.17
CA GLY A 524 30.38 -20.38 -17.81
C GLY A 524 30.66 -21.61 -16.94
N ASN A 525 31.32 -21.49 -15.79
CA ASN A 525 31.75 -22.66 -15.01
C ASN A 525 31.40 -22.60 -13.51
N TYR A 526 30.80 -21.51 -13.02
CA TYR A 526 30.56 -21.35 -11.58
C TYR A 526 29.67 -22.45 -11.01
N ILE A 527 28.66 -22.94 -11.76
CA ILE A 527 27.76 -24.02 -11.30
C ILE A 527 28.49 -25.35 -11.14
N GLU A 528 29.37 -25.70 -12.08
CA GLU A 528 30.21 -26.90 -11.97
C GLU A 528 31.13 -26.80 -10.74
N ARG A 529 31.66 -25.60 -10.48
CA ARG A 529 32.48 -25.33 -9.29
C ARG A 529 31.65 -25.38 -7.99
N LEU A 530 30.43 -24.86 -7.97
CA LEU A 530 29.51 -24.99 -6.84
C LEU A 530 29.30 -26.46 -6.47
N ASN A 531 28.96 -27.30 -7.45
CA ASN A 531 28.73 -28.73 -7.22
C ASN A 531 29.98 -29.45 -6.69
N GLN A 532 31.17 -29.13 -7.22
CA GLN A 532 32.44 -29.65 -6.71
C GLN A 532 32.68 -29.25 -5.25
N LEU A 533 32.41 -27.99 -4.89
CA LEU A 533 32.58 -27.47 -3.53
C LEU A 533 31.61 -28.12 -2.55
N VAL A 534 30.34 -28.32 -2.95
CA VAL A 534 29.36 -29.06 -2.13
C VAL A 534 29.83 -30.49 -1.88
N ALA A 535 30.32 -31.19 -2.91
CA ALA A 535 30.85 -32.54 -2.80
C ALA A 535 32.10 -32.66 -1.91
N GLN A 536 32.84 -31.57 -1.70
CA GLN A 536 34.01 -31.53 -0.82
C GLN A 536 33.69 -30.99 0.58
N SER A 537 32.54 -30.33 0.76
CA SER A 537 32.15 -29.75 2.04
C SER A 537 31.86 -30.83 3.08
N THR A 538 32.17 -30.53 4.34
CA THR A 538 31.81 -31.34 5.51
C THR A 538 30.60 -30.77 6.26
N ALA A 539 30.03 -29.67 5.75
CA ALA A 539 28.87 -29.04 6.37
C ALA A 539 27.60 -29.89 6.18
N HIS A 540 26.65 -29.74 7.09
CA HIS A 540 25.38 -30.48 7.05
C HIS A 540 24.38 -29.78 6.12
N TRP A 541 24.39 -28.44 6.14
CA TRP A 541 23.46 -27.60 5.40
C TRP A 541 24.20 -26.69 4.43
N VAL A 542 23.61 -26.46 3.26
CA VAL A 542 24.13 -25.58 2.20
C VAL A 542 23.15 -24.43 1.99
N LEU A 543 23.69 -23.21 1.93
CA LEU A 543 22.96 -21.98 1.61
C LEU A 543 23.63 -21.31 0.41
N LEU A 544 22.85 -21.00 -0.63
CA LEU A 544 23.29 -20.17 -1.75
C LEU A 544 22.93 -18.71 -1.46
N MET A 545 23.85 -17.79 -1.72
CA MET A 545 23.67 -16.34 -1.55
C MET A 545 24.35 -15.59 -2.69
N GLU A 546 23.92 -14.36 -2.92
CA GLU A 546 24.58 -13.42 -3.83
C GLU A 546 25.29 -12.31 -3.05
N ALA A 547 26.38 -11.78 -3.61
CA ALA A 547 27.05 -10.62 -3.05
C ALA A 547 26.04 -9.47 -2.90
N GLY A 548 25.98 -8.89 -1.70
CA GLY A 548 25.02 -7.85 -1.33
C GLY A 548 23.88 -8.36 -0.44
N ASP A 549 23.62 -9.67 -0.41
CA ASP A 549 22.73 -10.27 0.57
C ASP A 549 23.33 -10.16 1.97
N GLN A 550 22.49 -9.80 2.95
CA GLN A 550 22.91 -9.60 4.33
C GLN A 550 22.19 -10.58 5.24
N LEU A 551 22.92 -11.29 6.09
CA LEU A 551 22.29 -12.16 7.07
C LEU A 551 21.67 -11.34 8.19
N THR A 552 20.48 -11.73 8.62
CA THR A 552 19.91 -11.17 9.84
C THR A 552 20.71 -11.64 11.06
N ALA A 553 20.67 -10.86 12.14
CA ALA A 553 21.43 -11.15 13.34
C ALA A 553 21.04 -12.51 14.00
N SER A 554 19.81 -12.99 13.79
CA SER A 554 19.22 -14.17 14.44
C SER A 554 18.90 -15.33 13.50
N GLY A 555 18.84 -15.14 12.19
CA GLY A 555 18.36 -16.13 11.23
C GLY A 555 19.09 -17.47 11.31
N LEU A 556 20.41 -17.47 11.06
CA LEU A 556 21.22 -18.69 11.17
C LEU A 556 21.29 -19.23 12.61
N LEU A 557 21.18 -18.36 13.62
CA LEU A 557 21.18 -18.81 15.01
C LEU A 557 19.91 -19.60 15.34
N ARG A 558 18.74 -19.11 14.90
CA ARG A 558 17.47 -19.82 15.03
C ARG A 558 17.51 -21.15 14.30
N ALA A 559 17.98 -21.16 13.05
CA ALA A 559 18.16 -22.38 12.28
C ALA A 559 19.09 -23.38 12.98
N SER A 560 20.20 -22.91 13.57
CA SER A 560 21.17 -23.78 14.26
C SER A 560 20.61 -24.52 15.48
N LEU A 561 19.61 -23.93 16.15
CA LEU A 561 18.95 -24.52 17.31
C LEU A 561 17.83 -25.47 16.90
N GLU A 562 17.00 -25.08 15.92
CA GLU A 562 15.86 -25.87 15.45
C GLU A 562 16.28 -27.11 14.66
N LEU A 563 17.36 -27.01 13.89
CA LEU A 563 17.90 -28.12 13.11
C LEU A 563 18.76 -29.07 13.95
N LEU A 564 18.94 -28.79 15.24
CA LEU A 564 19.74 -29.62 16.13
C LEU A 564 19.01 -30.93 16.44
N GLY A 565 19.42 -32.02 15.78
CA GLY A 565 18.79 -33.32 15.95
C GLY A 565 17.48 -33.50 15.17
N ALA A 566 17.17 -32.58 14.24
CA ALA A 566 16.06 -32.74 13.32
C ALA A 566 16.38 -33.84 12.29
N GLU A 567 15.68 -34.97 12.38
CA GLU A 567 15.80 -36.08 11.43
C GLU A 567 14.77 -35.96 10.30
N GLY A 568 15.08 -36.48 9.11
CA GLY A 568 14.15 -36.53 7.98
C GLY A 568 13.91 -35.20 7.25
N ILE A 569 14.49 -34.09 7.71
CA ILE A 569 14.42 -32.79 7.02
C ILE A 569 15.41 -32.75 5.85
N ARG A 570 14.90 -32.47 4.67
CA ARG A 570 15.64 -32.44 3.39
C ARG A 570 16.00 -31.03 2.97
N ALA A 571 15.08 -30.09 3.18
CA ALA A 571 15.30 -28.68 2.87
C ALA A 571 14.37 -27.79 3.72
N VAL A 572 14.84 -26.59 4.06
CA VAL A 572 14.09 -25.62 4.87
C VAL A 572 13.99 -24.30 4.14
N ALA A 573 12.76 -23.90 3.83
CA ALA A 573 12.45 -22.53 3.45
C ALA A 573 12.49 -21.65 4.69
N MET A 574 13.17 -20.51 4.61
CA MET A 574 13.12 -19.48 5.65
C MET A 574 12.43 -18.23 5.12
N ASP A 575 12.07 -17.31 6.01
CA ASP A 575 11.57 -16.02 5.57
C ASP A 575 12.73 -15.14 5.07
N GLU A 576 12.41 -14.07 4.35
CA GLU A 576 13.38 -13.06 3.97
C GLU A 576 12.78 -11.66 4.03
N VAL A 577 13.66 -10.66 4.01
CA VAL A 577 13.30 -9.27 3.82
C VAL A 577 13.92 -8.82 2.51
N GLN A 578 13.13 -8.16 1.68
CA GLN A 578 13.56 -7.69 0.38
C GLN A 578 13.69 -6.17 0.37
N ARG A 579 14.87 -5.69 0.00
CA ARG A 579 15.10 -4.30 -0.35
C ARG A 579 14.56 -4.02 -1.74
N GLN A 580 13.67 -3.04 -1.82
CA GLN A 580 13.06 -2.59 -3.07
C GLN A 580 14.00 -1.63 -3.82
N ALA A 581 13.70 -1.34 -5.08
CA ALA A 581 14.49 -0.43 -5.90
C ALA A 581 14.56 1.01 -5.35
N ASP A 582 13.54 1.43 -4.58
CA ASP A 582 13.51 2.73 -3.87
C ASP A 582 14.26 2.71 -2.53
N GLY A 583 14.91 1.59 -2.20
CA GLY A 583 15.67 1.39 -0.97
C GLY A 583 14.84 0.92 0.22
N THR A 584 13.51 0.94 0.16
CA THR A 584 12.62 0.50 1.26
C THR A 584 12.70 -1.01 1.51
N LEU A 585 12.28 -1.44 2.71
CA LEU A 585 12.17 -2.87 3.05
C LEU A 585 10.73 -3.36 2.95
N ARG A 586 10.60 -4.58 2.46
CA ARG A 586 9.36 -5.35 2.47
C ARG A 586 9.63 -6.74 3.01
N HIS A 587 8.75 -7.24 3.86
CA HIS A 587 8.88 -8.58 4.41
C HIS A 587 8.29 -9.61 3.44
N VAL A 588 9.01 -10.71 3.23
CA VAL A 588 8.56 -11.90 2.51
C VAL A 588 8.49 -13.03 3.54
N PHE A 589 7.36 -13.04 4.24
CA PHE A 589 7.00 -14.00 5.25
C PHE A 589 6.21 -15.11 4.57
N ARG A 590 6.93 -16.16 4.20
CA ARG A 590 6.40 -17.26 3.42
C ARG A 590 5.38 -18.02 4.28
N PRO A 591 4.28 -18.53 3.70
CA PRO A 591 3.51 -19.55 4.41
C PRO A 591 4.39 -20.79 4.67
N GLY A 592 3.84 -21.83 5.29
CA GLY A 592 4.44 -23.15 5.23
C GLY A 592 4.71 -23.62 3.79
N VAL A 593 5.23 -24.83 3.61
CA VAL A 593 5.51 -25.37 2.27
C VAL A 593 4.25 -25.30 1.40
N ASN A 594 4.28 -24.44 0.37
CA ASN A 594 3.14 -24.12 -0.48
C ASN A 594 3.54 -24.40 -1.93
N LEU A 595 3.12 -25.56 -2.44
CA LEU A 595 3.52 -26.07 -3.75
C LEU A 595 3.03 -25.14 -4.87
N ASP A 596 1.82 -24.63 -4.74
CA ASP A 596 1.21 -23.75 -5.73
C ASP A 596 1.91 -22.41 -5.81
N LEU A 597 2.21 -21.80 -4.65
CA LEU A 597 2.95 -20.54 -4.64
C LEU A 597 4.41 -20.72 -5.09
N LEU A 598 5.04 -21.87 -4.79
CA LEU A 598 6.39 -22.19 -5.27
C LEU A 598 6.46 -22.24 -6.80
N GLN A 599 5.47 -22.86 -7.44
CA GLN A 599 5.42 -22.96 -8.90
C GLN A 599 4.99 -21.64 -9.55
N SER A 600 4.03 -20.93 -8.94
CA SER A 600 3.42 -19.76 -9.55
C SER A 600 4.11 -18.43 -9.20
N ALA A 601 4.94 -18.37 -8.16
CA ALA A 601 5.72 -17.19 -7.78
C ALA A 601 7.12 -17.57 -7.26
N PRO A 602 7.97 -18.22 -8.08
CA PRO A 602 9.25 -18.80 -7.64
C PRO A 602 10.22 -17.75 -7.07
N ASN A 603 10.21 -16.51 -7.58
CA ASN A 603 11.03 -15.41 -7.05
C ASN A 603 10.78 -15.09 -5.57
N LEU A 604 9.62 -15.47 -5.03
CA LEU A 604 9.26 -15.27 -3.62
C LEU A 604 9.43 -16.54 -2.77
N MET A 605 9.46 -17.71 -3.40
CA MET A 605 9.33 -19.01 -2.72
C MET A 605 10.52 -19.95 -2.90
N ALA A 606 11.29 -19.85 -3.98
CA ALA A 606 12.35 -20.81 -4.32
C ALA A 606 13.76 -20.38 -3.85
N ARG A 607 13.93 -19.11 -3.47
CA ARG A 607 15.24 -18.54 -3.14
C ARG A 607 15.69 -18.83 -1.71
N HIS A 608 16.99 -19.04 -1.53
CA HIS A 608 17.70 -19.10 -0.25
C HIS A 608 17.22 -20.22 0.68
N TRP A 609 16.97 -21.42 0.13
CA TRP A 609 16.65 -22.57 0.96
C TRP A 609 17.90 -23.09 1.68
N LEU A 610 17.74 -23.51 2.93
CA LEU A 610 18.75 -24.33 3.60
C LEU A 610 18.59 -25.77 3.12
N LEU A 611 19.56 -26.25 2.34
CA LEU A 611 19.52 -27.55 1.70
C LEU A 611 20.37 -28.55 2.48
N HIS A 612 19.83 -29.72 2.81
CA HIS A 612 20.64 -30.77 3.40
C HIS A 612 21.65 -31.27 2.37
N ARG A 613 22.95 -31.23 2.70
CA ARG A 613 24.05 -31.49 1.75
C ARG A 613 23.90 -32.84 1.05
N GLU A 614 23.65 -33.91 1.80
CA GLU A 614 23.52 -35.26 1.23
C GLU A 614 22.34 -35.34 0.24
N VAL A 615 21.26 -34.63 0.52
CA VAL A 615 20.07 -34.63 -0.35
C VAL A 615 20.38 -33.87 -1.64
N LEU A 616 21.06 -32.73 -1.55
CA LEU A 616 21.54 -31.98 -2.71
C LEU A 616 22.46 -32.84 -3.60
N LEU A 617 23.35 -33.64 -3.00
CA LEU A 617 24.23 -34.55 -3.75
C LEU A 617 23.47 -35.71 -4.41
N GLN A 618 22.53 -36.32 -3.69
CA GLN A 618 21.68 -37.39 -4.22
C GLN A 618 20.82 -36.91 -5.39
N ALA A 619 20.35 -35.67 -5.35
CA ALA A 619 19.62 -35.03 -6.45
C ALA A 619 20.51 -34.70 -7.67
N GLY A 620 21.83 -34.89 -7.59
CA GLY A 620 22.78 -34.57 -8.66
C GLY A 620 23.31 -33.13 -8.67
N GLY A 621 23.11 -32.37 -7.58
CA GLY A 621 23.57 -30.99 -7.46
C GLY A 621 22.70 -29.95 -8.20
N PHE A 622 23.26 -28.76 -8.43
CA PHE A 622 22.63 -27.69 -9.21
C PHE A 622 22.77 -27.96 -10.72
N ASN A 623 21.70 -27.73 -11.48
CA ASN A 623 21.71 -27.94 -12.92
C ASN A 623 22.23 -26.69 -13.67
N ARG A 624 23.25 -26.87 -14.51
CA ARG A 624 23.86 -25.78 -15.28
C ARG A 624 23.01 -25.26 -16.43
N GLU A 625 22.02 -26.03 -16.88
CA GLU A 625 21.11 -25.62 -17.97
C GLU A 625 20.19 -24.47 -17.55
N PHE A 626 19.94 -24.33 -16.25
CA PHE A 626 19.02 -23.36 -15.66
C PHE A 626 19.75 -22.42 -14.70
N ALA A 627 20.82 -21.78 -15.17
CA ALA A 627 21.70 -20.92 -14.38
C ALA A 627 20.99 -19.79 -13.61
N ARG A 628 19.86 -19.30 -14.13
CA ARG A 628 19.01 -18.26 -13.54
C ARG A 628 17.82 -18.82 -12.75
N ALA A 629 17.69 -20.14 -12.64
CA ALA A 629 16.61 -20.81 -11.91
C ALA A 629 17.11 -22.05 -11.13
N VAL A 630 18.40 -22.05 -10.73
CA VAL A 630 19.08 -23.21 -10.13
C VAL A 630 18.41 -23.73 -8.85
N GLU A 631 17.92 -22.83 -8.00
CA GLU A 631 17.26 -23.21 -6.74
C GLU A 631 15.84 -23.75 -7.01
N LEU A 632 15.07 -23.11 -7.91
CA LEU A 632 13.75 -23.61 -8.31
C LEU A 632 13.84 -25.02 -8.89
N ASP A 633 14.76 -25.25 -9.83
CA ASP A 633 14.97 -26.56 -10.45
C ASP A 633 15.28 -27.63 -9.40
N LEU A 634 16.18 -27.31 -8.46
CA LEU A 634 16.56 -28.22 -7.40
C LEU A 634 15.38 -28.55 -6.48
N VAL A 635 14.67 -27.55 -5.96
CA VAL A 635 13.54 -27.80 -5.04
C VAL A 635 12.46 -28.63 -5.74
N LEU A 636 12.18 -28.37 -7.02
CA LEU A 636 11.22 -29.17 -7.79
C LEU A 636 11.70 -30.62 -8.00
N ARG A 637 12.99 -30.86 -8.24
CA ARG A 637 13.56 -32.22 -8.26
C ARG A 637 13.43 -32.93 -6.91
N LEU A 638 13.63 -32.22 -5.80
CA LEU A 638 13.40 -32.80 -4.47
C LEU A 638 11.93 -33.21 -4.28
N ILE A 639 10.98 -32.45 -4.85
CA ILE A 639 9.55 -32.79 -4.82
C ILE A 639 9.26 -33.99 -5.74
N GLU A 640 9.88 -34.06 -6.92
CA GLU A 640 9.79 -35.20 -7.83
C GLU A 640 10.27 -36.51 -7.15
N ASP A 641 11.39 -36.45 -6.41
CA ASP A 641 12.01 -37.64 -5.81
C ASP A 641 11.34 -38.11 -4.50
N GLY A 642 10.83 -37.18 -3.68
CA GLY A 642 10.38 -37.48 -2.31
C GLY A 642 9.09 -36.81 -1.87
N GLY A 643 8.35 -36.19 -2.79
CA GLY A 643 7.14 -35.43 -2.48
C GLY A 643 7.42 -34.21 -1.58
N LEU A 644 6.40 -33.77 -0.84
CA LEU A 644 6.53 -32.64 0.10
C LEU A 644 7.13 -33.03 1.46
N ALA A 645 7.25 -34.33 1.76
CA ALA A 645 7.75 -34.82 3.04
C ALA A 645 9.20 -34.37 3.30
N GLY A 646 9.49 -33.90 4.50
CA GLY A 646 10.83 -33.41 4.87
C GLY A 646 11.19 -32.03 4.27
N LEU A 647 10.30 -31.39 3.51
CA LEU A 647 10.39 -29.96 3.25
C LEU A 647 9.76 -29.23 4.43
N ALA A 648 10.46 -28.26 4.99
CA ALA A 648 9.99 -27.50 6.14
C ALA A 648 10.03 -26.00 5.86
N HIS A 649 9.30 -25.25 6.67
CA HIS A 649 9.41 -23.80 6.74
C HIS A 649 9.76 -23.39 8.17
N LEU A 650 10.74 -22.51 8.30
CA LEU A 650 11.09 -21.87 9.55
C LEU A 650 10.77 -20.38 9.42
N ALA A 651 9.73 -19.95 10.14
CA ALA A 651 9.22 -18.56 10.13
C ALA A 651 10.16 -17.59 10.87
N GLU A 652 11.35 -17.41 10.32
CA GLU A 652 12.41 -16.52 10.76
C GLU A 652 13.10 -15.93 9.54
N PRO A 653 13.24 -14.60 9.43
CA PRO A 653 13.97 -14.00 8.33
C PRO A 653 15.45 -14.37 8.37
N LEU A 654 15.91 -15.08 7.35
CA LEU A 654 17.32 -15.46 7.21
C LEU A 654 18.16 -14.31 6.65
N LEU A 655 17.64 -13.62 5.64
CA LEU A 655 18.36 -12.62 4.86
C LEU A 655 17.59 -11.30 4.71
N ILE A 656 18.33 -10.21 4.56
CA ILE A 656 17.93 -9.00 3.84
C ILE A 656 18.60 -9.06 2.47
N CYS A 657 17.82 -9.27 1.41
CA CYS A 657 18.30 -9.43 0.04
C CYS A 657 17.68 -8.40 -0.90
N GLN A 658 18.16 -8.30 -2.13
CA GLN A 658 17.49 -7.47 -3.14
C GLN A 658 16.20 -8.15 -3.63
N ALA A 659 15.15 -7.36 -3.80
CA ALA A 659 13.95 -7.80 -4.50
C ALA A 659 14.33 -8.26 -5.91
N ALA A 660 13.76 -9.38 -6.35
CA ALA A 660 14.00 -9.85 -7.71
C ALA A 660 13.56 -8.77 -8.72
N PRO A 661 14.36 -8.52 -9.78
CA PRO A 661 14.01 -7.51 -10.78
C PRO A 661 12.68 -7.84 -11.45
N ALA A 662 11.91 -6.80 -11.78
CA ALA A 662 10.66 -6.96 -12.50
C ALA A 662 10.94 -7.45 -13.94
N GLY A 663 10.71 -8.74 -14.20
CA GLY A 663 10.90 -9.33 -15.51
C GLY A 663 10.55 -10.81 -15.56
N GLU A 664 10.23 -11.32 -16.74
CA GLU A 664 10.08 -12.77 -16.94
C GLU A 664 11.44 -13.45 -16.97
N ASN A 665 11.54 -14.61 -16.31
CA ASN A 665 12.70 -15.48 -16.38
C ASN A 665 12.35 -16.69 -17.24
N ALA A 666 12.88 -16.74 -18.46
CA ALA A 666 12.57 -17.81 -19.40
C ALA A 666 12.98 -19.20 -18.87
N GLU A 667 14.02 -19.27 -18.05
CA GLU A 667 14.50 -20.53 -17.47
C GLU A 667 13.56 -21.07 -16.40
N GLU A 668 12.91 -20.22 -15.60
CA GLU A 668 11.86 -20.66 -14.66
C GLU A 668 10.71 -21.35 -15.41
N ARG A 669 10.26 -20.79 -16.54
CA ARG A 669 9.23 -21.43 -17.38
C ARG A 669 9.69 -22.78 -17.93
N GLN A 670 10.95 -22.90 -18.33
CA GLN A 670 11.52 -24.16 -18.82
C GLN A 670 11.62 -25.21 -17.70
N VAL A 671 12.06 -24.81 -16.51
CA VAL A 671 12.13 -25.64 -15.31
C VAL A 671 10.74 -26.15 -14.93
N LEU A 672 9.73 -25.29 -14.91
CA LEU A 672 8.34 -25.69 -14.65
C LEU A 672 7.83 -26.67 -15.70
N SER A 673 8.11 -26.41 -16.99
CA SER A 673 7.72 -27.31 -18.08
C SER A 673 8.38 -28.69 -17.95
N ARG A 674 9.67 -28.75 -17.58
CA ARG A 674 10.40 -29.99 -17.28
C ARG A 674 9.75 -30.73 -16.10
N HIS A 675 9.53 -30.02 -14.99
CA HIS A 675 8.93 -30.57 -13.78
C HIS A 675 7.56 -31.21 -14.08
N LEU A 676 6.69 -30.48 -14.78
CA LEU A 676 5.35 -30.93 -15.12
C LEU A 676 5.39 -32.14 -16.08
N ALA A 677 6.30 -32.15 -17.05
CA ALA A 677 6.50 -33.29 -17.95
C ALA A 677 6.99 -34.54 -17.19
N ASN A 678 7.91 -34.39 -16.23
CA ASN A 678 8.38 -35.48 -15.37
C ASN A 678 7.25 -36.05 -14.50
N ARG A 679 6.27 -35.22 -14.11
CA ARG A 679 5.05 -35.64 -13.41
C ARG A 679 3.98 -36.23 -14.34
N GLY A 680 4.23 -36.28 -15.65
CA GLY A 680 3.32 -36.88 -16.65
C GLY A 680 2.32 -35.91 -17.27
N TYR A 681 2.40 -34.61 -16.98
CA TYR A 681 1.51 -33.61 -17.56
C TYR A 681 1.99 -33.11 -18.93
N ARG A 682 1.04 -32.74 -19.79
CA ARG A 682 1.29 -31.98 -21.03
C ARG A 682 0.98 -30.51 -20.82
N ALA A 683 1.41 -29.98 -19.69
CA ALA A 683 0.98 -28.68 -19.22
C ALA A 683 1.52 -27.53 -20.08
N GLN A 684 0.75 -26.44 -20.13
CA GLN A 684 1.17 -25.16 -20.68
C GLN A 684 1.42 -24.17 -19.53
N VAL A 685 2.61 -23.55 -19.55
CA VAL A 685 2.99 -22.55 -18.56
C VAL A 685 2.97 -21.17 -19.20
N SER A 686 2.08 -20.30 -18.73
CA SER A 686 1.95 -18.90 -19.16
C SER A 686 2.27 -17.92 -18.04
N SER A 687 2.42 -16.64 -18.37
CA SER A 687 2.63 -15.54 -17.41
C SER A 687 1.76 -14.37 -17.85
N ALA A 688 0.93 -13.87 -16.94
CA ALA A 688 0.12 -12.68 -17.17
C ALA A 688 0.77 -11.43 -16.54
N GLN A 689 1.57 -11.63 -15.50
CA GLN A 689 2.30 -10.58 -14.80
C GLN A 689 3.76 -11.02 -14.64
N PRO A 690 4.74 -10.13 -14.81
CA PRO A 690 6.14 -10.50 -14.66
C PRO A 690 6.44 -11.17 -13.32
N GLY A 691 7.17 -12.28 -13.35
CA GLY A 691 7.54 -13.05 -12.16
C GLY A 691 6.43 -13.92 -11.58
N THR A 692 5.28 -14.05 -12.25
CA THR A 692 4.23 -15.01 -11.91
C THR A 692 3.92 -15.97 -13.05
N TYR A 693 3.53 -17.19 -12.70
CA TYR A 693 3.20 -18.24 -13.66
C TYR A 693 1.81 -18.80 -13.40
N GLN A 694 1.14 -19.16 -14.49
CA GLN A 694 -0.13 -19.87 -14.49
C GLN A 694 0.07 -21.17 -15.26
N ILE A 695 -0.42 -22.27 -14.69
CA ILE A 695 -0.25 -23.61 -15.23
C ILE A 695 -1.63 -24.13 -15.68
N ASP A 696 -1.78 -24.36 -16.97
CA ASP A 696 -2.85 -25.20 -17.52
C ASP A 696 -2.30 -26.62 -17.64
N TYR A 697 -2.79 -27.55 -16.81
CA TYR A 697 -2.29 -28.93 -16.76
C TYR A 697 -2.71 -29.77 -17.99
N GLN A 698 -3.63 -29.26 -18.80
CA GLN A 698 -4.17 -29.93 -19.99
C GLN A 698 -4.65 -31.36 -19.74
N HIS A 699 -5.48 -31.53 -18.70
CA HIS A 699 -6.11 -32.81 -18.39
C HIS A 699 -6.87 -33.36 -19.61
N ALA A 700 -6.62 -34.63 -19.94
CA ALA A 700 -7.28 -35.29 -21.06
C ALA A 700 -8.76 -35.57 -20.76
N GLU A 701 -9.06 -35.85 -19.49
CA GLU A 701 -10.40 -36.15 -19.02
C GLU A 701 -11.20 -34.87 -18.81
N ARG A 702 -12.50 -34.98 -19.08
CA ARG A 702 -13.48 -33.90 -18.93
C ARG A 702 -14.61 -34.45 -18.07
N PRO A 703 -14.44 -34.60 -16.76
CA PRO A 703 -15.36 -35.33 -15.89
C PRO A 703 -16.73 -34.65 -15.77
N LEU A 704 -17.76 -35.41 -15.40
CA LEU A 704 -19.07 -34.81 -15.07
C LEU A 704 -18.96 -34.06 -13.74
N VAL A 705 -19.44 -32.81 -13.69
CA VAL A 705 -19.49 -31.99 -12.47
C VAL A 705 -20.94 -31.86 -12.01
N SER A 706 -21.22 -32.14 -10.74
CA SER A 706 -22.53 -31.93 -10.14
C SER A 706 -22.51 -30.64 -9.30
N ILE A 707 -23.24 -29.62 -9.76
CA ILE A 707 -23.40 -28.36 -9.05
C ILE A 707 -24.54 -28.53 -8.04
N ILE A 708 -24.24 -28.42 -6.75
CA ILE A 708 -25.20 -28.56 -5.66
C ILE A 708 -25.66 -27.15 -5.24
N LEU A 709 -26.95 -26.87 -5.39
CA LEU A 709 -27.59 -25.61 -5.01
C LEU A 709 -28.62 -25.84 -3.89
N PRO A 710 -28.46 -25.25 -2.70
CA PRO A 710 -29.47 -25.37 -1.65
C PRO A 710 -30.68 -24.48 -1.95
N SER A 711 -31.88 -24.94 -1.60
CA SER A 711 -33.11 -24.15 -1.70
C SER A 711 -33.91 -24.25 -0.40
N GLN A 712 -34.25 -23.08 0.14
CA GLN A 712 -35.12 -22.93 1.31
C GLN A 712 -35.66 -21.49 1.35
N ASP A 713 -36.91 -21.30 0.94
CA ASP A 713 -37.61 -20.00 0.99
C ASP A 713 -36.84 -18.83 0.30
N ASN A 714 -35.98 -19.13 -0.68
CA ASN A 714 -34.96 -18.22 -1.26
C ASN A 714 -35.10 -18.03 -2.79
N PHE A 715 -36.35 -17.88 -3.27
CA PHE A 715 -36.65 -17.89 -4.70
C PHE A 715 -35.83 -16.90 -5.53
N ALA A 716 -35.72 -15.65 -5.09
CA ALA A 716 -35.07 -14.59 -5.86
C ALA A 716 -33.56 -14.83 -6.01
N GLU A 717 -32.90 -15.24 -4.91
CA GLU A 717 -31.48 -15.59 -4.88
C GLU A 717 -31.22 -16.80 -5.77
N LEU A 718 -31.93 -17.91 -5.54
CA LEU A 718 -31.73 -19.16 -6.26
C LEU A 718 -31.97 -18.99 -7.76
N GLN A 719 -33.02 -18.27 -8.15
CA GLN A 719 -33.29 -17.99 -9.56
C GLN A 719 -32.14 -17.21 -10.20
N ARG A 720 -31.64 -16.16 -9.53
CA ARG A 720 -30.52 -15.35 -10.03
C ARG A 720 -29.24 -16.18 -10.16
N CYS A 721 -28.93 -17.00 -9.15
CA CYS A 721 -27.81 -17.92 -9.16
C CYS A 721 -27.90 -18.92 -10.33
N LEU A 722 -29.03 -19.63 -10.44
CA LEU A 722 -29.25 -20.63 -11.49
C LEU A 722 -29.15 -20.01 -12.89
N VAL A 723 -29.76 -18.84 -13.11
CA VAL A 723 -29.66 -18.11 -14.38
C VAL A 723 -28.20 -17.76 -14.67
N SER A 724 -27.44 -17.28 -13.69
CA SER A 724 -26.02 -16.96 -13.86
C SER A 724 -25.20 -18.19 -14.27
N VAL A 725 -25.45 -19.35 -13.63
CA VAL A 725 -24.80 -20.62 -13.94
C VAL A 725 -25.13 -21.04 -15.38
N LEU A 726 -26.40 -21.05 -15.76
CA LEU A 726 -26.83 -21.47 -17.10
C LEU A 726 -26.35 -20.55 -18.22
N GLN A 727 -26.29 -19.24 -17.98
CA GLN A 727 -25.91 -18.26 -19.00
C GLN A 727 -24.39 -18.12 -19.18
N ARG A 728 -23.61 -18.28 -18.10
CA ARG A 728 -22.18 -17.96 -18.13
C ARG A 728 -21.28 -19.18 -18.22
N THR A 729 -21.74 -20.35 -17.79
CA THR A 729 -20.89 -21.56 -17.76
C THR A 729 -20.62 -22.09 -19.17
N ARG A 730 -19.34 -22.14 -19.58
CA ARG A 730 -18.92 -22.72 -20.86
C ARG A 730 -18.68 -24.22 -20.81
N TYR A 731 -18.32 -24.75 -19.66
CA TYR A 731 -18.12 -26.18 -19.46
C TYR A 731 -19.41 -26.93 -19.75
N GLN A 732 -19.38 -27.99 -20.56
CA GLN A 732 -20.61 -28.64 -21.07
C GLN A 732 -21.05 -29.86 -20.25
N ARG A 733 -20.13 -30.49 -19.52
CA ARG A 733 -20.38 -31.74 -18.79
C ARG A 733 -20.71 -31.46 -17.32
N TYR A 734 -21.84 -30.80 -17.09
CA TYR A 734 -22.34 -30.58 -15.72
C TYR A 734 -23.83 -30.89 -15.60
N GLU A 735 -24.26 -31.24 -14.39
CA GLU A 735 -25.66 -31.25 -13.96
C GLU A 735 -25.83 -30.25 -12.80
N VAL A 736 -27.06 -29.80 -12.58
CA VAL A 736 -27.43 -28.96 -11.43
C VAL A 736 -28.42 -29.74 -10.57
N LEU A 737 -28.10 -29.91 -9.29
CA LEU A 737 -28.93 -30.54 -8.28
C LEU A 737 -29.40 -29.47 -7.30
N ILE A 738 -30.68 -29.14 -7.36
CA ILE A 738 -31.32 -28.21 -6.43
C ILE A 738 -31.82 -29.04 -5.25
N ALA A 739 -31.18 -28.88 -4.09
CA ALA A 739 -31.55 -29.55 -2.86
C ALA A 739 -32.60 -28.72 -2.12
N GLU A 740 -33.87 -29.11 -2.24
CA GLU A 740 -35.02 -28.37 -1.73
C GLU A 740 -35.41 -28.80 -0.31
N ASN A 741 -35.28 -27.88 0.65
CA ASN A 741 -35.41 -28.14 2.08
C ASN A 741 -36.79 -27.76 2.65
N HIS A 742 -37.86 -28.27 2.03
CA HIS A 742 -39.22 -28.10 2.54
C HIS A 742 -39.65 -26.63 2.75
N SER A 743 -39.49 -25.83 1.69
CA SER A 743 -39.91 -24.44 1.57
C SER A 743 -41.42 -24.29 1.68
N GLN A 744 -41.85 -23.14 2.20
CA GLN A 744 -43.27 -22.76 2.33
C GLN A 744 -43.67 -21.71 1.27
N ASN A 745 -42.75 -21.34 0.39
CA ASN A 745 -42.98 -20.38 -0.69
C ASN A 745 -43.64 -21.05 -1.91
N ALA A 746 -44.88 -20.68 -2.20
CA ALA A 746 -45.67 -21.24 -3.31
C ALA A 746 -45.10 -20.87 -4.70
N GLU A 747 -44.50 -19.70 -4.85
CA GLU A 747 -43.86 -19.27 -6.11
C GLU A 747 -42.62 -20.11 -6.39
N LEU A 748 -41.79 -20.33 -5.35
CA LEU A 748 -40.62 -21.21 -5.41
C LEU A 748 -41.05 -22.63 -5.80
N ASP A 749 -42.07 -23.19 -5.15
CA ASP A 749 -42.54 -24.54 -5.43
C ASP A 749 -43.04 -24.70 -6.88
N SER A 750 -43.85 -23.75 -7.36
CA SER A 750 -44.32 -23.72 -8.75
C SER A 750 -43.17 -23.60 -9.74
N TRP A 751 -42.15 -22.80 -9.42
CA TRP A 751 -40.97 -22.63 -10.27
C TRP A 751 -40.11 -23.89 -10.29
N LEU A 752 -39.83 -24.51 -9.15
CA LEU A 752 -39.12 -25.80 -9.07
C LEU A 752 -39.86 -26.89 -9.86
N ALA A 753 -41.19 -26.97 -9.72
CA ALA A 753 -42.03 -27.89 -10.50
C ALA A 753 -42.01 -27.61 -12.01
N SER A 754 -41.71 -26.38 -12.43
CA SER A 754 -41.49 -26.06 -13.84
C SER A 754 -40.12 -26.52 -14.34
N LEU A 755 -39.07 -26.43 -13.51
CA LEU A 755 -37.72 -26.90 -13.83
C LEU A 755 -37.68 -28.43 -13.96
N GLU A 756 -38.36 -29.15 -13.06
CA GLU A 756 -38.49 -30.62 -13.10
C GLU A 756 -39.07 -31.13 -14.44
N ARG A 757 -39.86 -30.30 -15.14
CA ARG A 757 -40.46 -30.62 -16.44
C ARG A 757 -39.59 -30.27 -17.66
N GLN A 758 -38.55 -29.45 -17.49
CA GLN A 758 -37.81 -28.82 -18.60
C GLN A 758 -36.53 -29.55 -19.04
N GLY A 759 -36.07 -30.61 -18.36
CA GLY A 759 -35.02 -31.50 -18.93
C GLY A 759 -34.16 -32.25 -17.91
N GLU A 760 -33.19 -33.03 -18.42
CA GLU A 760 -32.29 -33.88 -17.63
C GLU A 760 -31.16 -33.13 -16.89
N ARG A 761 -30.83 -31.90 -17.32
CA ARG A 761 -29.66 -31.15 -16.83
C ARG A 761 -29.87 -30.54 -15.43
N ILE A 762 -31.12 -30.26 -15.06
CA ILE A 762 -31.49 -29.71 -13.75
C ILE A 762 -32.39 -30.73 -13.05
N ARG A 763 -32.00 -31.14 -11.86
CA ARG A 763 -32.74 -32.09 -11.02
C ARG A 763 -33.06 -31.41 -9.70
N VAL A 764 -34.30 -31.54 -9.24
CA VAL A 764 -34.72 -31.06 -7.92
C VAL A 764 -34.84 -32.26 -7.00
N LEU A 765 -34.13 -32.22 -5.87
CA LEU A 765 -34.16 -33.23 -4.81
C LEU A 765 -34.93 -32.65 -3.64
N ARG A 766 -36.15 -33.15 -3.40
CA ARG A 766 -37.05 -32.60 -2.38
C ARG A 766 -36.94 -33.38 -1.08
N SER A 767 -36.63 -32.69 0.01
CA SER A 767 -36.72 -33.25 1.34
C SER A 767 -38.17 -33.28 1.84
N GLY A 768 -38.57 -34.39 2.47
CA GLY A 768 -39.90 -34.54 3.06
C GLY A 768 -40.13 -33.67 4.31
N GLN A 769 -39.04 -33.21 4.94
CA GLN A 769 -39.05 -32.35 6.12
C GLN A 769 -37.85 -31.41 6.10
N ARG A 770 -37.89 -30.34 6.90
CA ARG A 770 -36.71 -29.47 7.08
C ARG A 770 -35.60 -30.25 7.79
N VAL A 771 -34.41 -30.26 7.20
CA VAL A 771 -33.18 -30.81 7.78
C VAL A 771 -32.11 -29.72 7.91
N SER A 772 -30.99 -30.04 8.56
CA SER A 772 -29.86 -29.10 8.67
C SER A 772 -29.19 -28.86 7.32
N THR A 773 -28.41 -27.77 7.22
CA THR A 773 -27.71 -27.41 5.98
C THR A 773 -26.72 -28.49 5.58
N SER A 774 -25.97 -29.05 6.53
CA SER A 774 -25.02 -30.14 6.28
C SER A 774 -25.73 -31.41 5.82
N ALA A 775 -26.85 -31.80 6.46
CA ALA A 775 -27.63 -32.98 6.07
C ALA A 775 -28.23 -32.85 4.67
N LEU A 776 -28.75 -31.66 4.34
CA LEU A 776 -29.28 -31.36 3.01
C LEU A 776 -28.21 -31.53 1.91
N HIS A 777 -27.02 -30.96 2.13
CA HIS A 777 -25.90 -31.08 1.20
C HIS A 777 -25.40 -32.52 1.09
N ASN A 778 -25.24 -33.25 2.20
CA ASN A 778 -24.82 -34.65 2.18
C ASN A 778 -25.79 -35.52 1.38
N ALA A 779 -27.10 -35.36 1.59
CA ALA A 779 -28.12 -36.07 0.83
C ALA A 779 -28.06 -35.74 -0.66
N ALA A 780 -27.88 -34.47 -1.03
CA ALA A 780 -27.75 -34.07 -2.43
C ALA A 780 -26.46 -34.59 -3.08
N CYS A 781 -25.34 -34.61 -2.34
CA CYS A 781 -24.07 -35.13 -2.81
C CYS A 781 -24.11 -36.65 -3.04
N ALA A 782 -24.85 -37.39 -2.21
CA ALA A 782 -25.05 -38.83 -2.41
C ALA A 782 -25.75 -39.13 -3.75
N GLU A 783 -26.78 -38.33 -4.09
CA GLU A 783 -27.58 -38.44 -5.33
C GLU A 783 -26.92 -37.86 -6.59
N ALA A 784 -25.76 -37.22 -6.43
CA ALA A 784 -25.00 -36.63 -7.52
C ALA A 784 -24.39 -37.70 -8.44
N LYS A 785 -24.42 -37.47 -9.76
CA LYS A 785 -23.85 -38.38 -10.76
C LYS A 785 -22.44 -37.98 -11.19
N GLY A 786 -22.03 -36.75 -10.88
CA GLY A 786 -20.73 -36.21 -11.20
C GLY A 786 -19.61 -36.87 -10.41
N GLU A 787 -18.45 -36.96 -11.06
CA GLU A 787 -17.20 -37.39 -10.43
C GLU A 787 -16.67 -36.31 -9.49
N TYR A 788 -17.02 -35.05 -9.76
CA TYR A 788 -16.73 -33.90 -8.91
C TYR A 788 -18.01 -33.23 -8.44
N LEU A 789 -18.03 -32.90 -7.16
CA LEU A 789 -19.07 -32.14 -6.49
C LEU A 789 -18.64 -30.68 -6.45
N LEU A 790 -19.56 -29.77 -6.77
CA LEU A 790 -19.36 -28.33 -6.67
C LEU A 790 -20.46 -27.74 -5.79
N LEU A 791 -20.12 -27.47 -4.53
CA LEU A 791 -21.02 -26.79 -3.59
C LEU A 791 -21.06 -25.31 -3.98
N LEU A 792 -22.25 -24.79 -4.24
CA LEU A 792 -22.45 -23.40 -4.65
C LEU A 792 -23.57 -22.77 -3.82
N SER A 793 -23.30 -21.61 -3.22
CA SER A 793 -24.33 -20.88 -2.47
C SER A 793 -25.44 -20.39 -3.39
N ALA A 794 -26.68 -20.41 -2.90
CA ALA A 794 -27.85 -20.00 -3.69
C ALA A 794 -27.90 -18.50 -3.99
N ASP A 795 -27.14 -17.67 -3.29
CA ASP A 795 -27.01 -16.22 -3.52
C ASP A 795 -25.72 -15.82 -4.26
N ALA A 796 -24.98 -16.81 -4.76
CA ALA A 796 -23.78 -16.61 -5.57
C ALA A 796 -24.11 -16.33 -7.04
N GLU A 797 -23.31 -15.49 -7.70
CA GLU A 797 -23.40 -15.30 -9.15
C GLU A 797 -22.06 -15.56 -9.85
N VAL A 798 -22.08 -16.34 -10.93
CA VAL A 798 -20.88 -16.65 -11.71
C VAL A 798 -20.35 -15.39 -12.40
N VAL A 799 -19.05 -15.10 -12.27
CA VAL A 799 -18.43 -13.94 -12.93
C VAL A 799 -17.86 -14.34 -14.29
N ASN A 800 -16.91 -15.29 -14.31
CA ASN A 800 -16.16 -15.67 -15.49
C ASN A 800 -16.63 -17.01 -16.10
N ALA A 801 -16.59 -17.08 -17.43
CA ALA A 801 -17.24 -18.17 -18.16
C ALA A 801 -16.55 -19.53 -18.04
N ASN A 802 -15.24 -19.52 -17.77
CA ASN A 802 -14.36 -20.69 -17.63
C ASN A 802 -14.17 -21.11 -16.17
N TRP A 803 -14.99 -20.64 -15.23
CA TRP A 803 -14.81 -20.91 -13.79
C TRP A 803 -14.73 -22.41 -13.44
N ILE A 804 -15.58 -23.26 -14.03
CA ILE A 804 -15.51 -24.73 -13.82
C ILE A 804 -14.21 -25.30 -14.41
N ASP A 805 -13.80 -24.87 -15.60
CA ASP A 805 -12.52 -25.30 -16.19
C ASP A 805 -11.34 -24.93 -15.27
N SER A 806 -11.35 -23.72 -14.69
CA SER A 806 -10.33 -23.26 -13.75
C SER A 806 -10.28 -24.10 -12.47
N LEU A 807 -11.45 -24.47 -11.91
CA LEU A 807 -11.54 -25.34 -10.73
C LEU A 807 -11.07 -26.77 -11.06
N LEU A 808 -11.52 -27.32 -12.19
CA LEU A 808 -11.13 -28.65 -12.70
C LEU A 808 -9.64 -28.74 -13.03
N ASN A 809 -9.03 -27.66 -13.50
CA ASN A 809 -7.60 -27.61 -13.77
C ASN A 809 -6.78 -27.92 -12.50
N GLN A 810 -7.28 -27.49 -11.33
CA GLN A 810 -6.60 -27.71 -10.05
C GLN A 810 -7.04 -29.00 -9.35
N VAL A 811 -8.34 -29.29 -9.25
CA VAL A 811 -8.82 -30.43 -8.42
C VAL A 811 -8.50 -31.80 -9.02
N GLN A 812 -8.25 -31.89 -10.33
CA GLN A 812 -7.85 -33.15 -10.98
C GLN A 812 -6.40 -33.54 -10.70
N ARG A 813 -5.62 -32.70 -10.01
CA ARG A 813 -4.27 -33.04 -9.58
C ARG A 813 -4.34 -34.02 -8.40
N PRO A 814 -3.55 -35.11 -8.40
CA PRO A 814 -3.64 -36.15 -7.37
C PRO A 814 -3.43 -35.67 -5.93
N GLU A 815 -2.63 -34.62 -5.73
CA GLU A 815 -2.34 -34.03 -4.42
C GLU A 815 -3.40 -33.04 -3.92
N ILE A 816 -4.37 -32.64 -4.76
CA ILE A 816 -5.37 -31.63 -4.42
C ILE A 816 -6.68 -32.31 -4.05
N GLY A 817 -7.20 -31.98 -2.86
CA GLY A 817 -8.48 -32.50 -2.39
C GLY A 817 -9.63 -31.53 -2.60
N ILE A 818 -9.38 -30.23 -2.37
CA ILE A 818 -10.41 -29.18 -2.43
C ILE A 818 -9.89 -27.98 -3.20
N VAL A 819 -10.77 -27.37 -4.00
CA VAL A 819 -10.50 -26.10 -4.68
C VAL A 819 -11.61 -25.07 -4.39
N GLY A 820 -11.22 -23.87 -4.00
CA GLY A 820 -12.14 -22.73 -3.79
C GLY A 820 -11.96 -21.62 -4.82
N ALA A 821 -13.02 -20.84 -5.04
CA ALA A 821 -13.02 -19.66 -5.90
C ALA A 821 -12.73 -18.37 -5.12
N ARG A 822 -12.26 -17.33 -5.83
CA ARG A 822 -12.18 -15.96 -5.33
C ARG A 822 -13.58 -15.33 -5.33
N LEU A 823 -13.99 -14.78 -4.20
CA LEU A 823 -15.25 -14.05 -4.05
C LEU A 823 -15.03 -12.55 -4.26
N VAL A 824 -15.96 -11.93 -4.99
CA VAL A 824 -15.93 -10.48 -5.30
C VAL A 824 -17.29 -9.84 -5.08
N ASN A 825 -17.34 -8.52 -4.93
CA ASN A 825 -18.59 -7.75 -4.94
C ASN A 825 -18.90 -7.18 -6.33
N GLU A 826 -20.02 -6.47 -6.45
CA GLU A 826 -20.46 -5.80 -7.68
C GLU A 826 -19.44 -4.80 -8.25
N ARG A 827 -18.60 -4.21 -7.38
CA ARG A 827 -17.52 -3.28 -7.77
C ARG A 827 -16.22 -4.00 -8.15
N GLY A 828 -16.21 -5.33 -8.12
CA GLY A 828 -15.05 -6.17 -8.39
C GLY A 828 -14.01 -6.20 -7.27
N MET A 829 -14.30 -5.62 -6.10
CA MET A 829 -13.42 -5.75 -4.94
C MET A 829 -13.50 -7.17 -4.39
N THR A 830 -12.37 -7.69 -3.91
CA THR A 830 -12.33 -8.99 -3.25
C THR A 830 -13.11 -8.93 -1.94
N THR A 831 -14.06 -9.85 -1.77
CA THR A 831 -14.74 -10.07 -0.49
C THR A 831 -14.09 -11.21 0.29
N GLN A 832 -13.56 -12.22 -0.41
CA GLN A 832 -12.82 -13.33 0.19
C GLN A 832 -11.97 -14.07 -0.84
N ALA A 833 -10.75 -14.46 -0.46
CA ALA A 833 -9.86 -15.27 -1.29
C ALA A 833 -9.09 -16.25 -0.39
N GLY A 834 -9.83 -17.22 0.17
CA GLY A 834 -9.35 -18.17 1.17
C GLY A 834 -9.71 -17.74 2.60
N LEU A 835 -9.58 -18.67 3.54
CA LEU A 835 -9.85 -18.46 4.96
C LEU A 835 -8.57 -18.59 5.77
N ILE A 836 -8.44 -17.75 6.81
CA ILE A 836 -7.33 -17.74 7.76
C ILE A 836 -7.87 -18.15 9.12
N LEU A 837 -7.31 -19.21 9.70
CA LEU A 837 -7.68 -19.66 11.04
C LEU A 837 -7.05 -18.72 12.09
N GLY A 838 -7.82 -18.29 13.08
CA GLY A 838 -7.36 -17.42 14.16
C GLY A 838 -7.37 -15.91 13.86
N LEU A 839 -7.66 -15.49 12.62
CA LEU A 839 -7.73 -14.06 12.28
C LEU A 839 -8.83 -13.35 13.09
N ASN A 840 -8.48 -12.22 13.69
CA ASN A 840 -9.29 -11.46 14.65
C ASN A 840 -9.80 -12.34 15.81
N GLY A 841 -9.03 -13.36 16.20
CA GLY A 841 -9.38 -14.31 17.24
C GLY A 841 -10.50 -15.28 16.84
N GLN A 842 -10.85 -15.37 15.55
CA GLN A 842 -11.93 -16.19 15.00
C GLN A 842 -11.48 -16.89 13.72
N LEU A 843 -12.30 -16.83 12.67
CA LEU A 843 -12.01 -17.21 11.30
C LEU A 843 -12.06 -15.92 10.47
N GLY A 844 -11.16 -15.75 9.50
CA GLY A 844 -11.11 -14.51 8.71
C GLY A 844 -11.07 -14.72 7.21
N ALA A 845 -11.73 -13.83 6.49
CA ALA A 845 -11.69 -13.77 5.03
C ALA A 845 -10.39 -13.10 4.55
N ALA A 846 -9.53 -13.87 3.88
CA ALA A 846 -8.30 -13.32 3.33
C ALA A 846 -8.61 -12.30 2.21
N PHE A 847 -7.90 -11.17 2.23
CA PHE A 847 -7.97 -10.10 1.23
C PHE A 847 -9.33 -9.40 1.10
N ALA A 848 -10.19 -9.47 2.13
CA ALA A 848 -11.43 -8.72 2.16
C ALA A 848 -11.16 -7.21 2.04
N GLY A 849 -11.79 -6.56 1.04
CA GLY A 849 -11.66 -5.13 0.78
C GLY A 849 -10.51 -4.76 -0.18
N GLU A 850 -9.76 -5.73 -0.71
CA GLU A 850 -8.75 -5.46 -1.73
C GLU A 850 -9.38 -5.10 -3.09
N ALA A 851 -8.71 -4.24 -3.85
CA ALA A 851 -9.17 -3.83 -5.17
C ALA A 851 -9.12 -4.98 -6.18
N LYS A 852 -9.85 -4.83 -7.29
CA LYS A 852 -9.97 -5.85 -8.35
C LYS A 852 -8.61 -6.32 -8.87
N ASP A 853 -7.74 -5.36 -9.15
CA ASP A 853 -6.42 -5.50 -9.76
C ASP A 853 -5.28 -5.61 -8.74
N ALA A 854 -5.58 -5.58 -7.43
CA ALA A 854 -4.57 -5.73 -6.39
C ALA A 854 -3.86 -7.10 -6.53
N PRO A 855 -2.52 -7.16 -6.40
CA PRO A 855 -1.80 -8.43 -6.39
C PRO A 855 -2.09 -9.27 -5.15
N GLY A 856 -2.48 -8.63 -4.05
CA GLY A 856 -2.51 -9.24 -2.74
C GLY A 856 -1.10 -9.54 -2.21
N TYR A 857 -1.03 -10.00 -0.96
CA TYR A 857 0.23 -10.38 -0.34
C TYR A 857 0.89 -11.53 -1.12
N MET A 858 2.17 -11.37 -1.48
CA MET A 858 2.91 -12.35 -2.30
C MET A 858 2.17 -12.77 -3.59
N ASN A 859 1.48 -11.83 -4.25
CA ASN A 859 0.73 -12.07 -5.50
C ASN A 859 -0.45 -13.06 -5.38
N SER A 860 -0.91 -13.37 -4.16
CA SER A 860 -1.94 -14.39 -3.89
C SER A 860 -3.31 -14.13 -4.54
N LEU A 861 -3.59 -12.93 -5.06
CA LEU A 861 -4.81 -12.62 -5.82
C LEU A 861 -4.66 -12.82 -7.34
N TRP A 862 -3.45 -13.08 -7.81
CA TRP A 862 -3.13 -13.34 -9.22
C TRP A 862 -2.81 -14.81 -9.52
N VAL A 863 -2.31 -15.54 -8.52
CA VAL A 863 -1.87 -16.94 -8.66
C VAL A 863 -2.53 -17.88 -7.66
N GLU A 864 -2.50 -19.18 -7.98
CA GLU A 864 -2.92 -20.26 -7.09
C GLU A 864 -2.11 -20.28 -5.79
N LYS A 865 -2.78 -20.60 -4.69
CA LYS A 865 -2.16 -20.71 -3.37
C LYS A 865 -2.86 -21.74 -2.50
N ASN A 866 -2.08 -22.51 -1.74
CA ASN A 866 -2.65 -23.40 -0.72
C ASN A 866 -3.14 -22.62 0.51
N TYR A 867 -4.32 -22.99 1.01
CA TYR A 867 -4.93 -22.48 2.25
C TYR A 867 -5.32 -23.62 3.17
N SER A 868 -5.46 -23.36 4.47
CA SER A 868 -6.01 -24.34 5.41
C SER A 868 -7.50 -24.59 5.17
N ALA A 869 -8.24 -23.57 4.73
CA ALA A 869 -9.63 -23.70 4.33
C ALA A 869 -10.03 -22.69 3.25
N VAL A 870 -11.07 -23.06 2.50
CA VAL A 870 -11.81 -22.18 1.57
C VAL A 870 -13.29 -22.25 1.94
N SER A 871 -14.08 -21.28 1.47
CA SER A 871 -15.49 -21.19 1.82
C SER A 871 -16.37 -22.12 0.98
N GLY A 872 -17.42 -22.64 1.62
CA GLY A 872 -18.50 -23.39 1.00
C GLY A 872 -19.37 -22.60 0.02
N VAL A 873 -19.14 -21.28 -0.16
CA VAL A 873 -19.83 -20.48 -1.19
C VAL A 873 -19.57 -21.01 -2.59
N CYS A 874 -18.34 -21.48 -2.87
CA CYS A 874 -17.97 -22.10 -4.13
C CYS A 874 -16.75 -23.01 -3.89
N LEU A 875 -17.03 -24.30 -3.72
CA LEU A 875 -16.05 -25.32 -3.32
C LEU A 875 -16.19 -26.57 -4.19
N MET A 876 -15.10 -27.00 -4.82
CA MET A 876 -15.04 -28.22 -5.63
C MET A 876 -14.24 -29.32 -4.93
N ILE A 877 -14.77 -30.55 -4.94
CA ILE A 877 -14.14 -31.75 -4.36
C ILE A 877 -14.52 -32.99 -5.18
N ALA A 878 -13.61 -33.96 -5.28
CA ALA A 878 -13.94 -35.26 -5.88
C ALA A 878 -15.00 -35.99 -5.04
N LYS A 879 -16.05 -36.52 -5.66
CA LYS A 879 -17.14 -37.22 -4.95
C LYS A 879 -16.61 -38.37 -4.08
N ALA A 880 -15.71 -39.18 -4.64
CA ALA A 880 -15.09 -40.29 -3.92
C ALA A 880 -14.31 -39.83 -2.67
N LEU A 881 -13.62 -38.68 -2.74
CA LEU A 881 -12.91 -38.13 -1.59
C LEU A 881 -13.87 -37.58 -0.54
N PHE A 882 -14.93 -36.86 -0.97
CA PHE A 882 -15.97 -36.37 -0.08
C PHE A 882 -16.61 -37.51 0.72
N GLU A 883 -16.94 -38.62 0.06
CA GLU A 883 -17.46 -39.84 0.71
C GLU A 883 -16.42 -40.48 1.64
N ALA A 884 -15.16 -40.56 1.22
CA ALA A 884 -14.08 -41.19 1.99
C ALA A 884 -13.78 -40.45 3.32
N VAL A 885 -13.93 -39.13 3.36
CA VAL A 885 -13.75 -38.32 4.58
C VAL A 885 -15.03 -38.15 5.41
N GLY A 886 -16.12 -38.82 5.01
CA GLY A 886 -17.39 -38.82 5.73
C GLY A 886 -18.26 -37.57 5.52
N GLY A 887 -18.06 -36.83 4.41
CA GLY A 887 -18.89 -35.67 4.05
C GLY A 887 -18.85 -34.51 5.04
N LEU A 888 -19.93 -33.74 5.10
CA LEU A 888 -20.12 -32.64 6.07
C LEU A 888 -20.56 -33.20 7.43
N ASP A 889 -20.04 -32.62 8.53
CA ASP A 889 -20.41 -33.02 9.89
C ASP A 889 -21.82 -32.50 10.24
N GLU A 890 -22.77 -33.42 10.41
CA GLU A 890 -24.18 -33.10 10.70
C GLU A 890 -24.47 -32.94 12.19
N GLU A 891 -23.53 -33.30 13.07
CA GLU A 891 -23.74 -33.30 14.53
C GLU A 891 -23.26 -32.00 15.16
N HIS A 892 -22.05 -31.54 14.78
CA HIS A 892 -21.39 -30.40 15.41
C HIS A 892 -21.45 -29.12 14.56
N PHE A 893 -21.57 -29.27 13.24
CA PHE A 893 -21.48 -28.19 12.25
C PHE A 893 -22.68 -28.20 11.30
N ASP A 894 -23.87 -28.51 11.82
CA ASP A 894 -25.08 -28.73 11.05
C ASP A 894 -25.57 -27.45 10.31
N GLN A 895 -25.30 -26.27 10.87
CA GLN A 895 -25.65 -24.96 10.29
C GLN A 895 -24.44 -24.12 9.83
N ALA A 896 -23.25 -24.27 10.44
CA ALA A 896 -22.11 -23.40 10.20
C ALA A 896 -20.77 -24.13 10.30
N PHE A 897 -19.79 -23.69 9.51
CA PHE A 897 -18.38 -24.15 9.50
C PHE A 897 -18.11 -25.59 9.05
N ALA A 898 -19.11 -26.31 8.53
CA ALA A 898 -18.90 -27.65 7.97
C ALA A 898 -17.94 -27.66 6.77
N ASP A 899 -17.89 -26.57 6.01
CA ASP A 899 -16.94 -26.33 4.92
C ASP A 899 -15.48 -26.26 5.44
N VAL A 900 -15.26 -25.56 6.55
CA VAL A 900 -13.95 -25.48 7.21
C VAL A 900 -13.56 -26.84 7.79
N ASP A 901 -14.47 -27.52 8.48
CA ASP A 901 -14.23 -28.87 9.00
C ASP A 901 -13.89 -29.86 7.88
N LEU A 902 -14.60 -29.81 6.74
CA LEU A 902 -14.32 -30.61 5.56
C LEU A 902 -12.90 -30.35 5.03
N CYS A 903 -12.50 -29.08 4.91
CA CYS A 903 -11.14 -28.72 4.48
C CYS A 903 -10.06 -29.32 5.40
N LEU A 904 -10.29 -29.30 6.71
CA LEU A 904 -9.34 -29.81 7.69
C LEU A 904 -9.30 -31.35 7.72
N LYS A 905 -10.44 -32.03 7.56
CA LYS A 905 -10.49 -33.50 7.39
C LYS A 905 -9.75 -33.95 6.14
N VAL A 906 -9.94 -33.24 5.03
CA VAL A 906 -9.24 -33.51 3.76
C VAL A 906 -7.73 -33.27 3.91
N ALA A 907 -7.33 -32.23 4.65
CA ALA A 907 -5.92 -31.97 4.95
C ALA A 907 -5.29 -33.08 5.82
N ASP A 908 -6.01 -33.60 6.82
CA ASP A 908 -5.56 -34.74 7.64
C ASP A 908 -5.47 -36.05 6.84
N ALA A 909 -6.24 -36.18 5.75
CA ALA A 909 -6.10 -37.26 4.77
C ALA A 909 -4.90 -37.07 3.82
N GLY A 910 -4.11 -36.01 3.97
CA GLY A 910 -2.88 -35.76 3.22
C GLY A 910 -3.05 -34.96 1.92
N TYR A 911 -4.24 -34.40 1.67
CA TYR A 911 -4.52 -33.60 0.49
C TYR A 911 -4.34 -32.10 0.75
N LEU A 912 -4.07 -31.34 -0.32
CA LEU A 912 -4.00 -29.89 -0.26
C LEU A 912 -5.34 -29.24 -0.60
N THR A 913 -5.61 -28.11 0.03
CA THR A 913 -6.71 -27.20 -0.31
C THR A 913 -6.13 -26.01 -1.07
N VAL A 914 -6.65 -25.72 -2.28
CA VAL A 914 -6.17 -24.65 -3.17
C VAL A 914 -7.24 -23.59 -3.36
N LEU A 915 -6.84 -22.33 -3.34
CA LEU A 915 -7.63 -21.26 -3.92
C LEU A 915 -7.13 -20.96 -5.33
N THR A 916 -8.02 -20.92 -6.32
CA THR A 916 -7.68 -20.38 -7.65
C THR A 916 -8.36 -19.02 -7.88
N PRO A 917 -7.59 -17.94 -8.12
CA PRO A 917 -8.16 -16.64 -8.48
C PRO A 917 -8.74 -16.62 -9.92
N GLN A 918 -8.51 -17.68 -10.69
CA GLN A 918 -9.04 -17.86 -12.04
C GLN A 918 -10.51 -18.29 -12.06
N ALA A 919 -11.11 -18.62 -10.91
CA ALA A 919 -12.54 -18.79 -10.74
C ALA A 919 -13.06 -17.66 -9.83
N GLN A 920 -14.02 -16.88 -10.34
CA GLN A 920 -14.58 -15.73 -9.64
C GLN A 920 -16.09 -15.86 -9.51
N VAL A 921 -16.56 -15.63 -8.30
CA VAL A 921 -17.98 -15.67 -7.94
C VAL A 921 -18.34 -14.38 -7.21
N MET A 922 -19.44 -13.76 -7.57
CA MET A 922 -19.96 -12.60 -6.87
C MET A 922 -20.71 -13.06 -5.62
N HIS A 923 -20.27 -12.60 -4.45
CA HIS A 923 -20.86 -12.93 -3.15
C HIS A 923 -20.34 -11.95 -2.08
N PRO A 924 -21.14 -11.55 -1.07
CA PRO A 924 -20.72 -10.62 -0.02
C PRO A 924 -19.54 -11.13 0.83
N GLY A 925 -19.30 -12.44 0.85
CA GLY A 925 -18.19 -13.07 1.57
C GLY A 925 -18.31 -13.01 3.10
N THR A 926 -19.52 -12.76 3.60
CA THR A 926 -19.81 -12.70 5.04
C THR A 926 -19.61 -14.06 5.68
N LEU A 927 -18.83 -14.12 6.75
CA LEU A 927 -18.63 -15.34 7.54
C LEU A 927 -19.82 -15.59 8.46
N ALA A 928 -20.11 -16.88 8.70
CA ALA A 928 -21.16 -17.29 9.63
C ALA A 928 -20.90 -16.76 11.05
N GLN A 929 -21.95 -16.29 11.71
CA GLN A 929 -21.90 -15.81 13.10
C GLN A 929 -22.55 -16.83 14.03
N ASP A 930 -21.80 -17.88 14.37
CA ASP A 930 -22.22 -18.90 15.34
C ASP A 930 -21.11 -19.13 16.38
N PRO A 931 -21.20 -18.50 17.56
CA PRO A 931 -20.18 -18.62 18.60
C PRO A 931 -20.04 -20.04 19.15
N GLN A 932 -21.12 -20.83 19.19
CA GLN A 932 -21.10 -22.19 19.72
C GLN A 932 -20.42 -23.14 18.73
N ALA A 933 -20.81 -23.08 17.45
CA ALA A 933 -20.17 -23.86 16.40
C ALA A 933 -18.69 -23.46 16.23
N LEU A 934 -18.37 -22.16 16.33
CA LEU A 934 -16.97 -21.70 16.28
C LEU A 934 -16.15 -22.21 17.47
N ALA A 935 -16.72 -22.25 18.67
CA ALA A 935 -16.04 -22.82 19.84
C ALA A 935 -15.79 -24.33 19.66
N ALA A 936 -16.79 -25.07 19.17
CA ALA A 936 -16.65 -26.49 18.85
C ALA A 936 -15.60 -26.74 17.76
N LEU A 937 -15.55 -25.91 16.72
CA LEU A 937 -14.56 -25.99 15.65
C LEU A 937 -13.14 -25.75 16.18
N LYS A 938 -12.97 -24.74 17.04
CA LYS A 938 -11.69 -24.46 17.68
C LYS A 938 -11.24 -25.55 18.63
N ASP A 939 -12.17 -26.17 19.36
CA ASP A 939 -11.85 -27.28 20.25
C ASP A 939 -11.42 -28.53 19.45
N LYS A 940 -12.20 -28.90 18.44
CA LYS A 940 -11.90 -30.02 17.52
C LYS A 940 -10.55 -29.83 16.80
N TRP A 941 -10.25 -28.59 16.39
CA TRP A 941 -9.07 -28.25 15.58
C TRP A 941 -8.07 -27.33 16.29
N ALA A 942 -7.92 -27.49 17.61
CA ALA A 942 -7.14 -26.58 18.46
C ALA A 942 -5.71 -26.32 17.95
N ALA A 943 -5.01 -27.35 17.49
CA ALA A 943 -3.66 -27.23 16.96
C ALA A 943 -3.59 -26.36 15.68
N ARG A 944 -4.57 -26.51 14.78
CA ARG A 944 -4.65 -25.76 13.51
C ARG A 944 -5.04 -24.29 13.73
N PHE A 945 -5.84 -24.00 14.75
CA PHE A 945 -6.15 -22.63 15.16
C PHE A 945 -5.02 -21.95 15.94
N ALA A 946 -4.23 -22.74 16.69
CA ALA A 946 -3.03 -22.23 17.36
C ALA A 946 -1.94 -21.87 16.35
N GLN A 947 -1.79 -22.66 15.28
CA GLN A 947 -0.85 -22.41 14.20
C GLN A 947 -1.42 -22.85 12.85
N ASP A 948 -1.91 -21.88 12.08
CA ASP A 948 -2.34 -22.08 10.70
C ASP A 948 -1.10 -22.21 9.79
N THR A 949 -0.82 -23.40 9.28
CA THR A 949 0.37 -23.64 8.45
C THR A 949 0.35 -22.90 7.11
N ALA A 950 -0.82 -22.47 6.64
CA ALA A 950 -0.95 -21.66 5.42
C ALA A 950 -0.79 -20.15 5.68
N TYR A 951 -0.61 -19.74 6.95
CA TYR A 951 -0.43 -18.36 7.37
C TYR A 951 0.86 -18.20 8.18
N ASN A 952 1.72 -17.25 7.79
CA ASN A 952 2.96 -17.03 8.52
C ASN A 952 2.68 -16.40 9.89
N GLN A 953 3.21 -16.98 10.97
CA GLN A 953 3.03 -16.51 12.35
C GLN A 953 3.58 -15.10 12.64
N ASN A 954 4.50 -14.59 11.80
CA ASN A 954 5.04 -13.23 11.91
C ASN A 954 4.12 -12.17 11.28
N LEU A 955 3.04 -12.58 10.61
CA LEU A 955 2.01 -11.67 10.09
C LEU A 955 0.95 -11.41 11.15
N ALA A 956 0.41 -10.19 11.18
CA ALA A 956 -0.62 -9.80 12.14
C ALA A 956 -1.88 -10.66 11.95
N LEU A 957 -2.38 -11.26 13.03
CA LEU A 957 -3.70 -11.91 13.06
C LEU A 957 -4.82 -10.92 13.41
N THR A 958 -4.60 -9.60 13.29
CA THR A 958 -5.59 -8.56 13.58
C THR A 958 -5.81 -7.65 12.37
N GLY A 959 -6.99 -7.02 12.31
CA GLY A 959 -7.36 -6.11 11.23
C GLY A 959 -7.53 -6.86 9.90
N LYS A 960 -6.84 -6.39 8.86
CA LYS A 960 -6.90 -6.95 7.49
C LYS A 960 -6.04 -8.20 7.26
N GLY A 961 -5.19 -8.56 8.22
CA GLY A 961 -4.17 -9.59 8.03
C GLY A 961 -3.04 -9.14 7.08
N PHE A 962 -2.03 -10.00 6.90
CA PHE A 962 -0.87 -9.81 6.01
C PHE A 962 -0.03 -8.54 6.23
N ALA A 963 -0.26 -7.81 7.32
CA ALA A 963 0.63 -6.76 7.82
C ALA A 963 1.70 -7.38 8.73
N LEU A 964 2.77 -6.62 9.01
CA LEU A 964 3.76 -7.01 9.99
C LEU A 964 3.08 -7.24 11.35
N GLY A 965 3.29 -8.42 11.94
CA GLY A 965 2.81 -8.76 13.26
C GLY A 965 3.43 -7.87 14.34
N THR A 966 2.87 -7.91 15.55
CA THR A 966 3.50 -7.26 16.69
C THR A 966 4.92 -7.80 16.87
N ALA A 967 5.85 -6.95 17.32
CA ALA A 967 7.22 -7.35 17.56
C ALA A 967 7.28 -8.46 18.62
N SER A 968 7.27 -9.71 18.17
CA SER A 968 7.42 -10.89 18.99
C SER A 968 8.91 -11.21 19.11
N ARG A 969 9.39 -11.28 20.35
CA ARG A 969 10.74 -11.79 20.59
C ARG A 969 10.75 -13.29 20.32
N VAL A 970 11.83 -13.77 19.72
CA VAL A 970 12.09 -15.20 19.67
C VAL A 970 12.17 -15.72 21.11
N ASP A 971 11.36 -16.72 21.45
CA ASP A 971 11.48 -17.40 22.75
C ASP A 971 12.70 -18.31 22.75
N TRP A 972 13.86 -17.69 23.00
CA TRP A 972 15.12 -18.41 23.10
C TRP A 972 15.16 -19.37 24.30
N GLN A 973 14.31 -19.21 25.32
CA GLN A 973 14.30 -20.14 26.46
C GLN A 973 13.62 -21.45 26.09
N GLN A 974 12.48 -21.38 25.39
CA GLN A 974 11.78 -22.57 24.87
C GLN A 974 12.68 -23.43 23.99
N LEU A 975 13.52 -22.80 23.16
CA LEU A 975 14.49 -23.52 22.31
C LEU A 975 15.65 -24.17 23.07
N LEU A 976 15.92 -23.71 24.30
CA LEU A 976 16.99 -24.29 25.13
C LEU A 976 16.47 -25.44 26.01
N SER A 977 15.15 -25.55 26.18
CA SER A 977 14.50 -26.62 26.94
C SER A 977 14.13 -27.84 26.11
N ASN A 978 14.02 -27.70 24.79
CA ASN A 978 13.90 -28.78 23.82
C ASN A 978 15.28 -29.34 23.47
#